data_AF-A0AAV5GAG4-F1
#
_entry.id   AF-A0AAV5GAG4-F1
#
_cell.length_a   1.000
_cell.length_b   1.000
_cell.length_c   1.000
_cell.angle_alpha   90.00
_cell.angle_beta   90.00
_cell.angle_gamma   90.00
#
_symmetry.space_group_name_H-M   'P 1'
#
loop_
_entity.id
_entity.type
_entity.pdbx_description
1 polymer ?
#
loop_
_entity_poly.entity_id
_entity_poly.type
_entity_poly.pdbx_seq_one_letter_code
_entity_poly.pdbx_strand_id
1 'polypeptide(L)'
;MFAMLDSLKSEDLATRRAAEAWMRCSLKSYIRVLDPLVFALLDPAIKPLARTVKIDDVRVPILAYAESFDQAVVLHALDNLLALARFGGQGFIRIAKGSFLKHTLDPALRERVLTANLETLTYLDGMIALLLRFLRADPDGSLNAALAPLNSHIHAVVAELLQVLISRGESELAGISTIESSLMVRLYLSVHREELDLQNKLLHVLHSVTFANGGLDRSHAKSASVSTTLEASANEAHPPDLTRDEFFVRIVSDAIAQHNNAVTHHWVDFLLMTIQQFRRSLQTVLLPLIDCLCARLAKLVRDFQECYTVSNLDAPMPASSTTDAEFTVLTNALERLLLMAVAETAPAGSDDDARSTTGGLSSDPSSSATGGGGGGLLGYMTGVLSHQELDSADVPEQVKLRHQALQRLRSAVDVLILAWDITAELEGDVEDDRSSSQTHFAVRMRVRARRALERLNKTLPHEVLENVTSYWHPYLERAAGATAVQVWPTLLAFAREILANQSANRSLLFPTLRPAHSKIDESGANYRTPGDTDSITTEKGKADGQSSIMNGEKKSASEKSVVREITQYLAQRVVPGLRRFLIDADRTASICSNMIYYIVGPALKTRNKSIDADPVIFELLHEMSQNPHAVKAWRSLVSDTFTDNRFFNASPSADQYWGPLIQGLVTSDKERFADLASKVSTTSSANIFTNRELESLSRALALRRLTYILLSGPKDRYLTQLPIIQEKLVDLLRAPVGDMVHAEVYLCLRVLFCRIDNQHLSGLWPVILTELLRLFDSLVEHAVPDGSDLLQLVFSACKFLDLTLVLQTEDFQIHEWMFVTDTVDAIYPPDSWLPQAIMDRLGDMLSDPRSSSSANSSGQANASNGIESGSTPLEEGESSAARRPILKARRVGSIHELDEFFGSVSLTAYESVYMSGTRVDHAAVERSLRRDVFEGA
;
A
#
# COMPACT_ATOMS: atom_id res chain seq x y z
N MET A 1 -27.83 53.91 -44.19
CA MET A 1 -26.84 52.82 -43.99
C MET A 1 -26.86 52.33 -42.54
N PHE A 2 -26.60 53.18 -41.53
CA PHE A 2 -26.66 52.77 -40.13
C PHE A 2 -27.97 52.10 -39.72
N ALA A 3 -29.13 52.62 -40.14
CA ALA A 3 -30.43 51.96 -39.92
C ALA A 3 -30.53 50.53 -40.52
N MET A 4 -29.78 50.24 -41.59
CA MET A 4 -29.69 48.89 -42.17
C MET A 4 -28.71 47.99 -41.41
N LEU A 5 -27.70 48.55 -40.74
CA LEU A 5 -26.81 47.79 -39.86
C LEU A 5 -27.49 47.52 -38.51
N ASP A 6 -28.27 48.48 -38.02
CA ASP A 6 -29.07 48.32 -36.81
C ASP A 6 -30.16 47.24 -36.99
N SER A 7 -30.75 47.13 -38.18
CA SER A 7 -31.70 46.05 -38.48
C SER A 7 -31.08 44.65 -38.56
N LEU A 8 -29.75 44.51 -38.72
CA LEU A 8 -29.05 43.21 -38.57
C LEU A 8 -29.03 42.74 -37.12
N LYS A 9 -29.16 43.65 -36.16
CA LYS A 9 -29.20 43.38 -34.71
C LYS A 9 -30.63 43.22 -34.18
N SER A 10 -31.66 43.37 -35.02
CA SER A 10 -33.07 43.29 -34.60
C SER A 10 -33.43 41.92 -34.04
N GLU A 11 -34.20 41.90 -32.95
CA GLU A 11 -34.80 40.68 -32.37
C GLU A 11 -35.87 40.06 -33.28
N ASP A 12 -36.52 40.89 -34.11
CA ASP A 12 -37.47 40.40 -35.10
C ASP A 12 -36.74 39.72 -36.28
N LEU A 13 -36.97 38.41 -36.40
CA LEU A 13 -36.41 37.57 -37.44
C LEU A 13 -36.79 38.04 -38.85
N ALA A 14 -37.97 38.62 -39.05
CA ALA A 14 -38.38 39.11 -40.37
C ALA A 14 -37.55 40.33 -40.78
N THR A 15 -37.44 41.32 -39.89
CA THR A 15 -36.60 42.51 -40.07
C THR A 15 -35.13 42.15 -40.28
N ARG A 16 -34.58 41.21 -39.49
CA ARG A 16 -33.20 40.73 -39.64
C ARG A 16 -32.95 40.02 -40.97
N ARG A 17 -33.86 39.13 -41.42
CA ARG A 17 -33.73 38.47 -42.74
C ARG A 17 -33.79 39.46 -43.90
N ALA A 18 -34.66 40.46 -43.80
CA ALA A 18 -34.74 41.52 -44.80
C ALA A 18 -33.44 42.33 -44.87
N ALA A 19 -32.86 42.67 -43.72
CA ALA A 19 -31.56 43.34 -43.64
C ALA A 19 -30.42 42.49 -44.23
N GLU A 20 -30.36 41.19 -43.88
CA GLU A 20 -29.38 40.26 -44.45
C GLU A 20 -29.52 40.12 -45.97
N ALA A 21 -30.74 39.98 -46.49
CA ALA A 21 -31.01 39.91 -47.93
C ALA A 21 -30.59 41.19 -48.65
N TRP A 22 -30.90 42.36 -48.07
CA TRP A 22 -30.46 43.64 -48.60
C TRP A 22 -28.94 43.74 -48.63
N MET A 23 -28.26 43.30 -47.57
CA MET A 23 -26.79 43.28 -47.52
C MET A 23 -26.20 42.37 -48.60
N ARG A 24 -26.74 41.16 -48.83
CA ARG A 24 -26.24 40.27 -49.90
C ARG A 24 -26.43 40.85 -51.31
N CYS A 25 -27.56 41.53 -51.55
CA CYS A 25 -27.90 42.04 -52.89
C CYS A 25 -27.32 43.43 -53.18
N SER A 26 -27.11 44.26 -52.16
CA SER A 26 -26.80 45.70 -52.31
C SER A 26 -25.38 46.06 -51.89
N LEU A 27 -24.73 45.25 -51.05
CA LEU A 27 -23.36 45.51 -50.60
C LEU A 27 -22.35 45.05 -51.64
N LYS A 28 -21.94 45.98 -52.53
CA LYS A 28 -20.90 45.71 -53.53
C LYS A 28 -19.48 45.66 -52.95
N SER A 29 -19.24 46.36 -51.83
CA SER A 29 -17.93 46.39 -51.14
C SER A 29 -18.12 46.71 -49.66
N TYR A 30 -17.46 45.93 -48.80
CA TYR A 30 -17.44 46.15 -47.35
C TYR A 30 -16.72 47.45 -46.97
N ILE A 31 -15.75 47.91 -47.76
CA ILE A 31 -14.94 49.11 -47.46
C ILE A 31 -15.81 50.36 -47.35
N ARG A 32 -16.85 50.49 -48.19
CA ARG A 32 -17.78 51.63 -48.16
C ARG A 32 -18.62 51.72 -46.89
N VAL A 33 -18.76 50.59 -46.19
CA VAL A 33 -19.46 50.51 -44.90
C VAL A 33 -18.47 50.64 -43.74
N LEU A 34 -17.22 50.18 -43.92
CA LEU A 34 -16.15 50.34 -42.95
C LEU A 34 -15.70 51.79 -42.80
N ASP A 35 -15.64 52.58 -43.88
CA ASP A 35 -15.19 53.98 -43.84
C ASP A 35 -15.88 54.82 -42.73
N PRO A 36 -17.22 54.93 -42.68
CA PRO A 36 -17.87 55.72 -41.63
C PRO A 36 -17.78 55.10 -40.23
N LEU A 37 -17.61 53.77 -40.12
CA LEU A 37 -17.41 53.09 -38.83
C LEU A 37 -16.01 53.40 -38.29
N VAL A 38 -14.96 53.25 -39.11
CA VAL A 38 -13.58 53.58 -38.74
C VAL A 38 -13.42 55.08 -38.49
N PHE A 39 -14.14 55.92 -39.24
CA PHE A 39 -14.19 57.37 -39.00
C PHE A 39 -14.70 57.71 -37.60
N ALA A 40 -15.78 57.08 -37.14
CA ALA A 40 -16.31 57.27 -35.79
C ALA A 40 -15.34 56.76 -34.70
N LEU A 41 -14.64 55.64 -34.94
CA LEU A 41 -13.66 55.08 -34.01
C LEU A 41 -12.35 55.89 -33.92
N LEU A 42 -12.06 56.70 -34.94
CA LEU A 42 -10.90 57.61 -35.00
C LEU A 42 -11.24 59.05 -34.60
N ASP A 43 -12.25 59.24 -33.74
CA ASP A 43 -12.58 60.59 -33.26
C ASP A 43 -11.35 61.24 -32.59
N PRO A 44 -10.91 62.43 -33.03
CA PRO A 44 -9.77 63.13 -32.44
C PRO A 44 -9.93 63.48 -30.96
N ALA A 45 -11.15 63.44 -30.40
CA ALA A 45 -11.38 63.56 -28.96
C ALA A 45 -10.87 62.33 -28.17
N ILE A 46 -10.69 61.18 -28.82
CA ILE A 46 -10.24 59.94 -28.19
C ILE A 46 -8.71 59.91 -28.16
N LYS A 47 -8.13 60.49 -27.11
CA LYS A 47 -6.67 60.51 -26.89
C LYS A 47 -6.28 59.69 -25.66
N PRO A 48 -5.92 58.41 -25.83
CA PRO A 48 -5.37 57.62 -24.74
C PRO A 48 -3.93 58.07 -24.43
N LEU A 49 -3.63 58.32 -23.16
CA LEU A 49 -2.28 58.56 -22.66
C LEU A 49 -1.70 57.27 -22.11
N ALA A 50 -0.47 56.94 -22.50
CA ALA A 50 0.25 55.80 -21.95
C ALA A 50 0.71 56.09 -20.52
N ARG A 51 0.39 55.17 -19.59
CA ARG A 51 0.77 55.25 -18.19
C ARG A 51 1.18 53.88 -17.69
N THR A 52 2.12 53.82 -16.76
CA THR A 52 2.46 52.58 -16.06
C THR A 52 1.89 52.62 -14.65
N VAL A 53 1.15 51.58 -14.28
CA VAL A 53 0.60 51.41 -12.93
C VAL A 53 1.22 50.18 -12.28
N LYS A 54 1.57 50.29 -11.01
CA LYS A 54 2.07 49.16 -10.22
C LYS A 54 0.89 48.49 -9.52
N ILE A 55 0.64 47.22 -9.82
CA ILE A 55 -0.40 46.38 -9.19
C ILE A 55 0.31 45.13 -8.69
N ASP A 56 0.15 44.83 -7.40
CA ASP A 56 0.69 43.64 -6.73
C ASP A 56 2.13 43.25 -7.16
N ASP A 57 3.01 44.26 -7.12
CA ASP A 57 4.43 44.24 -7.49
C ASP A 57 4.81 44.13 -8.98
N VAL A 58 3.83 44.10 -9.90
CA VAL A 58 4.06 44.12 -11.35
C VAL A 58 3.80 45.52 -11.92
N ARG A 59 4.72 46.03 -12.76
CA ARG A 59 4.51 47.26 -13.53
C ARG A 59 3.77 46.95 -14.82
N VAL A 60 2.54 47.45 -14.92
CA VAL A 60 1.64 47.18 -16.04
C VAL A 60 1.43 48.44 -16.88
N PRO A 61 1.68 48.38 -18.22
CA PRO A 61 1.42 49.49 -19.11
C PRO A 61 -0.07 49.58 -19.46
N ILE A 62 -0.73 50.64 -19.01
CA ILE A 62 -2.15 50.93 -19.28
C ILE A 62 -2.30 52.16 -20.18
N LEU A 63 -3.44 52.27 -20.84
CA LEU A 63 -3.86 53.50 -21.51
C LEU A 63 -4.95 54.19 -20.66
N ALA A 64 -4.87 55.50 -20.52
CA ALA A 64 -5.85 56.29 -19.77
C ALA A 64 -6.51 57.34 -20.67
N TYR A 65 -7.85 57.44 -20.66
CA TYR A 65 -8.55 58.54 -21.33
C TYR A 65 -8.36 59.84 -20.54
N ALA A 66 -7.75 60.83 -21.18
CA ALA A 66 -7.49 62.14 -20.58
C ALA A 66 -8.68 63.11 -20.71
N GLU A 67 -9.54 62.89 -21.69
CA GLU A 67 -10.68 63.74 -22.04
C GLU A 67 -11.96 62.89 -22.15
N SER A 68 -13.13 63.50 -21.88
CA SER A 68 -14.43 62.86 -22.09
C SER A 68 -14.83 62.86 -23.56
N PHE A 69 -15.41 61.77 -24.04
CA PHE A 69 -15.94 61.65 -25.40
C PHE A 69 -17.28 60.91 -25.39
N ASP A 70 -18.00 60.92 -26.51
CA ASP A 70 -19.28 60.22 -26.65
C ASP A 70 -19.06 58.71 -26.82
N GLN A 71 -19.12 57.98 -25.70
CA GLN A 71 -19.00 56.53 -25.68
C GLN A 71 -20.17 55.81 -26.36
N ALA A 72 -21.35 56.43 -26.47
CA ALA A 72 -22.50 55.81 -27.11
C ALA A 72 -22.30 55.72 -28.64
N VAL A 73 -21.70 56.74 -29.25
CA VAL A 73 -21.32 56.73 -30.68
C VAL A 73 -20.26 55.66 -30.95
N VAL A 74 -19.24 55.56 -30.10
CA VAL A 74 -18.19 54.53 -30.22
C VAL A 74 -18.78 53.13 -30.06
N LEU A 75 -19.62 52.91 -29.05
CA LEU A 75 -20.27 51.63 -28.82
C LEU A 75 -21.19 51.23 -29.98
N HIS A 76 -22.00 52.16 -30.50
CA HIS A 76 -22.86 51.92 -31.68
C HIS A 76 -22.05 51.53 -32.91
N ALA A 77 -20.89 52.17 -33.14
CA ALA A 77 -19.99 51.83 -34.23
C ALA A 77 -19.38 50.43 -34.04
N LEU A 78 -18.95 50.07 -32.83
CA LEU A 78 -18.42 48.74 -32.51
C LEU A 78 -19.46 47.63 -32.66
N ASP A 79 -20.70 47.85 -32.19
CA ASP A 79 -21.80 46.90 -32.34
C ASP A 79 -22.15 46.66 -33.80
N ASN A 80 -22.17 47.71 -34.60
CA ASN A 80 -22.40 47.60 -36.04
C ASN A 80 -21.24 46.90 -36.76
N LEU A 81 -20.00 47.13 -36.32
CA LEU A 81 -18.85 46.41 -36.82
C LEU A 81 -18.90 44.91 -36.47
N LEU A 82 -19.33 44.58 -35.25
CA LEU A 82 -19.55 43.20 -34.80
C LEU A 82 -20.65 42.50 -35.60
N ALA A 83 -21.80 43.16 -35.79
CA ALA A 83 -22.88 42.63 -36.63
C ALA A 83 -22.41 42.40 -38.07
N LEU A 84 -21.65 43.34 -38.64
CA LEU A 84 -21.09 43.24 -39.98
C LEU A 84 -20.08 42.08 -40.11
N ALA A 85 -19.17 41.92 -39.14
CA ALA A 85 -18.20 40.84 -39.12
C ALA A 85 -18.87 39.47 -38.96
N ARG A 86 -19.93 39.37 -38.12
CA ARG A 86 -20.74 38.16 -37.96
C ARG A 86 -21.47 37.78 -39.25
N PHE A 87 -22.05 38.75 -39.95
CA PHE A 87 -22.74 38.54 -41.22
C PHE A 87 -21.78 38.19 -42.37
N GLY A 88 -20.72 38.97 -42.54
CA GLY A 88 -19.82 38.87 -43.70
C GLY A 88 -18.84 37.69 -43.63
N GLY A 89 -18.60 37.13 -42.45
CA GLY A 89 -17.80 35.92 -42.25
C GLY A 89 -16.39 36.02 -42.85
N GLN A 90 -15.93 34.92 -43.45
CA GLN A 90 -14.60 34.83 -44.09
C GLN A 90 -14.40 35.87 -45.20
N GLY A 91 -15.46 36.15 -45.98
CA GLY A 91 -15.41 37.10 -47.09
C GLY A 91 -15.12 38.53 -46.63
N PHE A 92 -15.67 38.93 -45.48
CA PHE A 92 -15.40 40.23 -44.86
C PHE A 92 -13.93 40.35 -44.46
N ILE A 93 -13.39 39.34 -43.77
CA ILE A 93 -12.01 39.34 -43.27
C ILE A 93 -11.01 39.39 -44.44
N ARG A 94 -11.22 38.58 -45.48
CA ARG A 94 -10.38 38.57 -46.67
C ARG A 94 -10.32 39.93 -47.37
N ILE A 95 -11.46 40.61 -47.49
CA ILE A 95 -11.54 41.94 -48.12
C ILE A 95 -10.90 43.02 -47.25
N ALA A 96 -11.10 42.97 -45.92
CA ALA A 96 -10.48 43.89 -44.98
C ALA A 96 -8.95 43.72 -44.90
N LYS A 97 -8.44 42.49 -44.99
CA LYS A 97 -7.00 42.18 -45.05
C LYS A 97 -6.36 42.61 -46.38
N GLY A 98 -7.08 42.48 -47.49
CA GLY A 98 -6.57 42.84 -48.82
C GLY A 98 -6.56 44.34 -49.15
N SER A 99 -7.14 45.19 -48.30
CA SER A 99 -7.34 46.61 -48.58
C SER A 99 -6.58 47.48 -47.56
N PHE A 100 -5.76 48.44 -48.03
CA PHE A 100 -5.05 49.37 -47.14
C PHE A 100 -5.91 50.58 -46.75
N LEU A 101 -5.81 51.02 -45.49
CA LEU A 101 -6.54 52.18 -44.97
C LEU A 101 -6.23 53.48 -45.71
N LYS A 102 -4.98 53.65 -46.18
CA LYS A 102 -4.57 54.82 -46.98
C LYS A 102 -5.38 54.99 -48.28
N HIS A 103 -5.98 53.92 -48.79
CA HIS A 103 -6.74 53.92 -50.03
C HIS A 103 -8.22 54.29 -49.85
N THR A 104 -8.62 54.74 -48.66
CA THR A 104 -9.98 55.27 -48.45
C THR A 104 -10.30 56.42 -49.43
N LEU A 105 -11.55 56.44 -49.89
CA LEU A 105 -12.07 57.46 -50.81
C LEU A 105 -12.54 58.72 -50.09
N ASP A 106 -12.71 58.67 -48.76
CA ASP A 106 -13.09 59.81 -47.94
C ASP A 106 -11.85 60.63 -47.52
N PRO A 107 -11.73 61.90 -47.93
CA PRO A 107 -10.60 62.74 -47.55
C PRO A 107 -10.53 63.00 -46.04
N ALA A 108 -11.66 63.06 -45.33
CA ALA A 108 -11.69 63.33 -43.90
C ALA A 108 -11.19 62.12 -43.09
N LEU A 109 -11.56 60.90 -43.50
CA LEU A 109 -11.01 59.68 -42.92
C LEU A 109 -9.51 59.54 -43.19
N ARG A 110 -9.03 59.92 -44.38
CA ARG A 110 -7.61 59.86 -44.71
C ARG A 110 -6.76 60.70 -43.75
N GLU A 111 -7.22 61.90 -43.40
CA GLU A 111 -6.55 62.78 -42.43
C GLU A 111 -6.51 62.15 -41.02
N ARG A 112 -7.61 61.53 -40.58
CA ARG A 112 -7.67 60.81 -39.30
C ARG A 112 -6.75 59.57 -39.26
N VAL A 113 -6.64 58.84 -40.37
CA VAL A 113 -5.74 57.69 -40.50
C VAL A 113 -4.26 58.11 -40.43
N LEU A 114 -3.91 59.24 -41.05
CA LEU A 114 -2.57 59.81 -41.00
C LEU A 114 -2.21 60.28 -39.59
N THR A 115 -3.10 61.03 -38.93
CA THR A 115 -2.87 61.52 -37.56
C THR A 115 -2.78 60.38 -36.53
N ALA A 116 -3.45 59.26 -36.77
CA ALA A 116 -3.39 58.07 -35.91
C ALA A 116 -2.22 57.11 -36.22
N ASN A 117 -1.37 57.43 -37.22
CA ASN A 117 -0.26 56.61 -37.73
C ASN A 117 -0.69 55.21 -38.24
N LEU A 118 -1.84 55.10 -38.90
CA LEU A 118 -2.38 53.82 -39.40
C LEU A 118 -2.23 53.65 -40.93
N GLU A 119 -1.46 54.50 -41.59
CA GLU A 119 -1.37 54.56 -43.06
C GLU A 119 -0.77 53.31 -43.72
N THR A 120 0.09 52.59 -43.00
CA THR A 120 0.75 51.37 -43.48
C THR A 120 -0.10 50.11 -43.28
N LEU A 121 -1.22 50.22 -42.57
CA LEU A 121 -2.03 49.08 -42.15
C LEU A 121 -3.19 48.79 -43.10
N THR A 122 -3.59 47.52 -43.15
CA THR A 122 -4.82 47.09 -43.81
C THR A 122 -6.03 47.52 -42.98
N TYR A 123 -7.25 47.49 -43.56
CA TYR A 123 -8.46 47.72 -42.76
C TYR A 123 -8.55 46.72 -41.61
N LEU A 124 -8.16 45.46 -41.83
CA LEU A 124 -8.15 44.45 -40.76
C LEU A 124 -7.14 44.80 -39.66
N ASP A 125 -5.88 45.04 -40.01
CA ASP A 125 -4.82 45.31 -39.02
C ASP A 125 -5.05 46.64 -38.27
N GLY A 126 -5.56 47.65 -38.97
CA GLY A 126 -5.92 48.93 -38.35
C GLY A 126 -7.14 48.82 -37.45
N MET A 127 -8.15 48.01 -37.81
CA MET A 127 -9.25 47.69 -36.89
C MET A 127 -8.73 46.97 -35.65
N ILE A 128 -7.87 45.96 -35.79
CA ILE A 128 -7.27 45.26 -34.65
C ILE A 128 -6.49 46.25 -33.76
N ALA A 129 -5.68 47.14 -34.33
CA ALA A 129 -4.95 48.15 -33.56
C ALA A 129 -5.89 49.09 -32.79
N LEU A 130 -7.01 49.50 -33.39
CA LEU A 130 -8.04 50.31 -32.71
C LEU A 130 -8.74 49.54 -31.60
N LEU A 131 -9.11 48.28 -31.84
CA LEU A 131 -9.71 47.41 -30.85
C LEU A 131 -8.78 47.19 -29.65
N LEU A 132 -7.49 46.95 -29.88
CA LEU A 132 -6.50 46.83 -28.80
C LEU A 132 -6.33 48.14 -28.03
N ARG A 133 -6.39 49.31 -28.69
CA ARG A 133 -6.39 50.62 -28.00
C ARG A 133 -7.60 50.76 -27.08
N PHE A 134 -8.82 50.48 -27.56
CA PHE A 134 -10.03 50.54 -26.73
C PHE A 134 -10.00 49.53 -25.58
N LEU A 135 -9.48 48.32 -25.82
CA LEU A 135 -9.38 47.27 -24.80
C LEU A 135 -8.39 47.62 -23.68
N ARG A 136 -7.27 48.27 -24.02
CA ARG A 136 -6.23 48.68 -23.07
C ARG A 136 -6.54 50.00 -22.35
N ALA A 137 -7.54 50.74 -22.81
CA ALA A 137 -7.86 52.07 -22.31
C ALA A 137 -8.93 52.05 -21.21
N ASP A 138 -8.60 52.69 -20.10
CA ASP A 138 -9.46 52.93 -18.95
C ASP A 138 -9.68 54.44 -18.73
N PRO A 139 -10.80 54.86 -18.12
CA PRO A 139 -10.97 56.26 -17.73
C PRO A 139 -10.02 56.63 -16.58
N ASP A 140 -9.44 57.83 -16.62
CA ASP A 140 -8.67 58.35 -15.49
C ASP A 140 -9.56 58.53 -14.26
N GLY A 141 -8.96 58.55 -13.06
CA GLY A 141 -9.70 58.50 -11.79
C GLY A 141 -10.77 59.59 -11.62
N SER A 142 -10.58 60.76 -12.23
CA SER A 142 -11.54 61.88 -12.24
C SER A 142 -12.74 61.66 -13.19
N LEU A 143 -12.54 60.90 -14.28
CA LEU A 143 -13.55 60.63 -15.31
C LEU A 143 -14.25 59.28 -15.13
N ASN A 144 -13.81 58.48 -14.16
CA ASN A 144 -14.31 57.13 -13.91
C ASN A 144 -15.83 57.09 -13.69
N ALA A 145 -16.38 58.04 -12.92
CA ALA A 145 -17.82 58.08 -12.63
C ALA A 145 -18.70 58.30 -13.88
N ALA A 146 -18.20 59.00 -14.89
CA ALA A 146 -18.94 59.29 -16.12
C ALA A 146 -18.73 58.21 -17.19
N LEU A 147 -17.50 57.69 -17.32
CA LEU A 147 -17.12 56.84 -18.44
C LEU A 147 -17.10 55.33 -18.12
N ALA A 148 -17.02 54.92 -16.84
CA ALA A 148 -16.93 53.51 -16.46
C ALA A 148 -18.06 52.60 -17.01
N PRO A 149 -19.36 52.97 -16.93
CA PRO A 149 -20.44 52.01 -17.22
C PRO A 149 -20.51 51.63 -18.71
N LEU A 150 -20.23 52.56 -19.61
CA LEU A 150 -20.18 52.26 -21.05
C LEU A 150 -18.80 51.71 -21.46
N ASN A 151 -17.73 51.99 -20.72
CA ASN A 151 -16.40 51.45 -21.03
C ASN A 151 -16.34 49.92 -20.87
N SER A 152 -17.00 49.37 -19.84
CA SER A 152 -17.09 47.91 -19.67
C SER A 152 -17.84 47.24 -20.82
N HIS A 153 -18.90 47.87 -21.34
CA HIS A 153 -19.63 47.42 -22.52
C HIS A 153 -18.76 47.49 -23.77
N ILE A 154 -18.00 48.58 -23.95
CA ILE A 154 -17.02 48.72 -25.03
C ILE A 154 -15.99 47.58 -24.96
N HIS A 155 -15.39 47.31 -23.80
CA HIS A 155 -14.45 46.20 -23.64
C HIS A 155 -15.06 44.84 -23.99
N ALA A 156 -16.31 44.61 -23.58
CA ALA A 156 -17.02 43.37 -23.87
C ALA A 156 -17.30 43.18 -25.37
N VAL A 157 -17.78 44.22 -26.07
CA VAL A 157 -18.02 44.20 -27.52
C VAL A 157 -16.70 44.06 -28.29
N VAL A 158 -15.65 44.75 -27.84
CA VAL A 158 -14.29 44.64 -28.40
C VAL A 158 -13.76 43.20 -28.26
N ALA A 159 -13.91 42.57 -27.10
CA ALA A 159 -13.52 41.18 -26.89
C ALA A 159 -14.27 40.24 -27.83
N GLU A 160 -15.60 40.37 -27.95
CA GLU A 160 -16.40 39.55 -28.88
C GLU A 160 -16.00 39.76 -30.34
N LEU A 161 -15.73 41.01 -30.73
CA LEU A 161 -15.31 41.35 -32.08
C LEU A 161 -13.92 40.78 -32.38
N LEU A 162 -12.96 40.90 -31.46
CA LEU A 162 -11.65 40.25 -31.58
C LEU A 162 -11.82 38.73 -31.72
N GLN A 163 -12.68 38.09 -30.91
CA GLN A 163 -12.96 36.66 -31.03
C GLN A 163 -13.47 36.27 -32.42
N VAL A 164 -14.42 37.03 -32.97
CA VAL A 164 -14.99 36.78 -34.31
C VAL A 164 -13.94 36.97 -35.40
N LEU A 165 -13.09 38.00 -35.29
CA LEU A 165 -12.03 38.27 -36.25
C LEU A 165 -10.92 37.20 -36.22
N ILE A 166 -10.56 36.71 -35.04
CA ILE A 166 -9.49 35.71 -34.86
C ILE A 166 -9.99 34.31 -35.24
N SER A 167 -11.16 33.89 -34.75
CA SER A 167 -11.73 32.56 -35.03
C SER A 167 -12.07 32.34 -36.51
N ARG A 168 -12.32 33.43 -37.24
CA ARG A 168 -12.61 33.40 -38.68
C ARG A 168 -11.44 33.96 -39.51
N GLY A 169 -10.30 34.26 -38.93
CA GLY A 169 -9.11 34.65 -39.68
C GLY A 169 -8.39 33.43 -40.25
N GLU A 170 -7.94 33.48 -41.50
CA GLU A 170 -6.89 32.56 -41.98
C GLU A 170 -5.60 32.85 -41.17
N SER A 171 -4.80 31.80 -40.92
CA SER A 171 -3.72 31.65 -39.92
C SER A 171 -2.53 32.63 -39.94
N GLU A 172 -2.66 33.77 -40.61
CA GLU A 172 -1.64 34.83 -40.70
C GLU A 172 -2.25 36.18 -40.33
N LEU A 173 -2.76 36.33 -39.10
CA LEU A 173 -2.96 37.67 -38.54
C LEU A 173 -1.59 38.24 -38.17
N ALA A 174 -1.21 39.38 -38.73
CA ALA A 174 0.01 40.06 -38.33
C ALA A 174 -0.16 40.58 -36.88
N GLY A 175 0.82 40.34 -36.01
CA GLY A 175 0.79 40.85 -34.63
C GLY A 175 0.00 40.03 -33.61
N ILE A 176 -0.17 38.71 -33.80
CA ILE A 176 -0.78 37.81 -32.79
C ILE A 176 -0.16 37.98 -31.39
N SER A 177 1.17 38.18 -31.30
CA SER A 177 1.87 38.45 -30.03
C SER A 177 1.43 39.75 -29.35
N THR A 178 1.12 40.80 -30.12
CA THR A 178 0.61 42.08 -29.60
C THR A 178 -0.80 41.93 -29.03
N ILE A 179 -1.63 41.13 -29.71
CA ILE A 179 -3.00 40.81 -29.29
C ILE A 179 -2.93 40.01 -27.98
N GLU A 180 -2.10 38.97 -27.94
CA GLU A 180 -1.89 38.15 -26.75
C GLU A 180 -1.44 38.99 -25.55
N SER A 181 -0.39 39.80 -25.72
CA SER A 181 0.16 40.65 -24.64
C SER A 181 -0.88 41.64 -24.10
N SER A 182 -1.66 42.25 -25.01
CA SER A 182 -2.73 43.18 -24.64
C SER A 182 -3.89 42.49 -23.91
N LEU A 183 -4.24 41.28 -24.34
CA LEU A 183 -5.26 40.45 -23.68
C LEU A 183 -4.80 40.01 -22.29
N MET A 184 -3.54 39.55 -22.14
CA MET A 184 -2.98 39.15 -20.85
C MET A 184 -2.96 40.33 -19.87
N VAL A 185 -2.53 41.51 -20.32
CA VAL A 185 -2.55 42.72 -19.48
C VAL A 185 -3.98 43.09 -19.07
N ARG A 186 -4.93 43.11 -20.01
CA ARG A 186 -6.33 43.42 -19.66
C ARG A 186 -6.92 42.37 -18.71
N LEU A 187 -6.63 41.10 -18.95
CA LEU A 187 -7.09 39.99 -18.12
C LEU A 187 -6.52 40.09 -16.70
N TYR A 188 -5.25 40.44 -16.56
CA TYR A 188 -4.62 40.74 -15.27
C TYR A 188 -5.34 41.88 -14.53
N LEU A 189 -5.64 42.98 -15.22
CA LEU A 189 -6.40 44.10 -14.64
C LEU A 189 -7.81 43.67 -14.22
N SER A 190 -8.51 42.90 -15.07
CA SER A 190 -9.86 42.41 -14.78
C SER A 190 -9.88 41.38 -13.64
N VAL A 191 -8.79 40.66 -13.41
CA VAL A 191 -8.58 39.77 -12.25
C VAL A 191 -8.49 40.58 -10.96
N HIS A 192 -7.64 41.61 -10.91
CA HIS A 192 -7.46 42.43 -9.72
C HIS A 192 -8.60 43.42 -9.43
N ARG A 193 -9.43 43.73 -10.44
CA ARG A 193 -10.61 44.59 -10.32
C ARG A 193 -11.94 43.83 -10.18
N GLU A 194 -11.89 42.51 -10.16
CA GLU A 194 -13.06 41.62 -10.02
C GLU A 194 -14.14 41.79 -11.12
N GLU A 195 -13.72 42.10 -12.36
CA GLU A 195 -14.62 42.27 -13.51
C GLU A 195 -14.98 40.90 -14.15
N LEU A 196 -15.83 40.14 -13.46
CA LEU A 196 -16.09 38.71 -13.76
C LEU A 196 -16.57 38.44 -15.21
N ASP A 197 -17.52 39.23 -15.70
CA ASP A 197 -18.10 39.04 -17.05
C ASP A 197 -17.06 39.26 -18.15
N LEU A 198 -16.15 40.22 -17.95
CA LEU A 198 -15.09 40.52 -18.90
C LEU A 198 -14.01 39.45 -18.88
N GLN A 199 -13.65 38.91 -17.70
CA GLN A 199 -12.71 37.80 -17.60
C GLN A 199 -13.16 36.62 -18.48
N ASN A 200 -14.41 36.18 -18.38
CA ASN A 200 -14.93 35.06 -19.17
C ASN A 200 -14.82 35.31 -20.69
N LYS A 201 -15.22 36.50 -21.15
CA LYS A 201 -15.09 36.88 -22.57
C LYS A 201 -13.64 36.89 -23.03
N LEU A 202 -12.73 37.44 -22.23
CA LEU A 202 -11.30 37.52 -22.55
C LEU A 202 -10.62 36.15 -22.57
N LEU A 203 -11.01 35.22 -21.70
CA LEU A 203 -10.51 33.84 -21.72
C LEU A 203 -10.83 33.13 -23.04
N HIS A 204 -12.05 33.30 -23.57
CA HIS A 204 -12.42 32.75 -24.87
C HIS A 204 -11.63 33.34 -26.04
N VAL A 205 -11.34 34.65 -25.99
CA VAL A 205 -10.48 35.31 -27.00
C VAL A 205 -9.05 34.79 -26.88
N LEU A 206 -8.48 34.77 -25.68
CA LEU A 206 -7.11 34.31 -25.43
C LEU A 206 -6.92 32.85 -25.83
N HIS A 207 -7.93 31.99 -25.59
CA HIS A 207 -7.91 30.61 -26.06
C HIS A 207 -7.85 30.53 -27.61
N SER A 208 -8.63 31.37 -28.30
CA SER A 208 -8.61 31.42 -29.77
C SER A 208 -7.25 31.90 -30.30
N VAL A 209 -6.62 32.87 -29.62
CA VAL A 209 -5.29 33.40 -29.94
C VAL A 209 -4.19 32.35 -29.72
N THR A 210 -4.19 31.69 -28.57
CA THR A 210 -3.21 30.66 -28.21
C THR A 210 -3.28 29.47 -29.17
N PHE A 211 -4.48 29.01 -29.54
CA PHE A 211 -4.66 27.97 -30.55
C PHE A 211 -4.16 28.40 -31.95
N ALA A 212 -4.45 29.64 -32.37
CA ALA A 212 -3.93 30.17 -33.64
C ALA A 212 -2.39 30.25 -33.65
N ASN A 213 -1.77 30.55 -32.50
CA ASN A 213 -0.32 30.62 -32.34
C ASN A 213 0.35 29.24 -32.36
N GLY A 214 -0.26 28.22 -31.74
CA GLY A 214 0.27 26.85 -31.71
C GLY A 214 0.33 26.13 -33.07
N GLY A 215 -0.36 26.65 -34.09
CA GLY A 215 -0.28 26.16 -35.47
C GLY A 215 1.00 26.55 -36.22
N LEU A 216 1.67 27.64 -35.81
CA LEU A 216 2.86 28.20 -36.46
C LEU A 216 4.15 27.44 -36.10
N ASP A 217 4.24 26.89 -34.89
CA ASP A 217 5.42 26.13 -34.42
C ASP A 217 5.61 24.76 -35.09
N ARG A 218 4.68 24.32 -35.96
CA ARG A 218 4.81 23.07 -36.73
C ARG A 218 5.37 23.25 -38.14
N SER A 219 5.49 24.48 -38.64
CA SER A 219 5.97 24.76 -40.00
C SER A 219 7.14 25.73 -40.00
N HIS A 220 8.33 25.17 -39.79
CA HIS A 220 9.61 25.75 -40.19
C HIS A 220 9.99 27.14 -39.64
N ALA A 221 11.01 27.09 -38.77
CA ALA A 221 12.19 27.93 -38.97
C ALA A 221 12.66 27.86 -40.44
N LYS A 222 12.21 28.80 -41.27
CA LYS A 222 12.85 29.27 -42.52
C LYS A 222 12.05 30.45 -43.08
N SER A 223 12.78 31.53 -43.35
CA SER A 223 12.35 32.81 -43.93
C SER A 223 11.81 33.85 -42.94
N ALA A 224 12.75 34.59 -42.35
CA ALA A 224 12.50 35.95 -41.93
C ALA A 224 12.29 36.81 -43.20
N SER A 225 11.05 37.21 -43.46
CA SER A 225 10.75 38.25 -44.45
C SER A 225 9.72 39.23 -43.90
N VAL A 226 10.20 40.45 -43.62
CA VAL A 226 9.48 41.74 -43.55
C VAL A 226 8.20 41.73 -42.69
N SER A 227 8.34 41.97 -41.39
CA SER A 227 7.23 42.31 -40.47
C SER A 227 7.70 43.34 -39.44
N THR A 228 8.11 44.53 -39.88
CA THR A 228 8.88 45.48 -39.04
C THR A 228 8.11 46.64 -38.39
N THR A 229 6.77 46.66 -38.38
CA THR A 229 6.02 47.78 -37.74
C THR A 229 5.12 47.39 -36.56
N LEU A 230 4.56 46.17 -36.53
CA LEU A 230 3.74 45.70 -35.39
C LEU A 230 4.57 45.11 -34.24
N GLU A 231 5.80 44.64 -34.52
CA GLU A 231 6.72 44.15 -33.49
C GLU A 231 7.18 45.27 -32.55
N ALA A 232 7.34 46.51 -33.05
CA ALA A 232 7.67 47.67 -32.22
C ALA A 232 6.56 47.99 -31.19
N SER A 233 5.28 47.78 -31.55
CA SER A 233 4.14 47.96 -30.64
C SER A 233 3.92 46.80 -29.66
N ALA A 234 4.54 45.62 -29.88
CA ALA A 234 4.45 44.49 -28.94
C ALA A 234 5.13 44.80 -27.61
N ASN A 235 6.27 45.49 -27.66
CA ASN A 235 7.04 45.90 -26.48
C ASN A 235 6.33 46.96 -25.61
N GLU A 236 5.36 47.69 -26.15
CA GLU A 236 4.59 48.68 -25.38
C GLU A 236 3.44 48.05 -24.58
N ALA A 237 3.03 46.82 -24.90
CA ALA A 237 1.91 46.13 -24.28
C ALA A 237 2.31 45.12 -23.21
N HIS A 238 3.54 44.61 -23.25
CA HIS A 238 4.02 43.63 -22.27
C HIS A 238 4.54 44.33 -21.00
N PRO A 239 4.31 43.79 -19.79
CA PRO A 239 5.02 44.25 -18.61
C PRO A 239 6.54 44.09 -18.83
N PRO A 240 7.37 45.10 -18.52
CA PRO A 240 8.81 45.08 -18.76
C PRO A 240 9.57 44.17 -17.79
N ASP A 241 8.93 43.75 -16.70
CA ASP A 241 9.56 43.08 -15.57
C ASP A 241 9.44 41.56 -15.60
N LEU A 242 8.54 41.00 -16.42
CA LEU A 242 8.22 39.57 -16.43
C LEU A 242 8.27 39.00 -17.86
N THR A 243 8.71 37.75 -17.97
CA THR A 243 8.57 36.99 -19.22
C THR A 243 7.10 36.64 -19.50
N ARG A 244 6.77 36.28 -20.76
CA ARG A 244 5.42 35.85 -21.15
C ARG A 244 4.90 34.71 -20.28
N ASP A 245 5.71 33.68 -20.08
CA ASP A 245 5.34 32.47 -19.32
C ASP A 245 5.15 32.79 -17.83
N GLU A 246 6.02 33.60 -17.23
CA GLU A 246 5.88 34.04 -15.83
C GLU A 246 4.63 34.90 -15.63
N PHE A 247 4.34 35.80 -16.58
CA PHE A 247 3.14 36.63 -16.51
C PHE A 247 1.86 35.79 -16.65
N PHE A 248 1.88 34.76 -17.51
CA PHE A 248 0.79 33.79 -17.62
C PHE A 248 0.56 33.05 -16.31
N VAL A 249 1.61 32.52 -15.68
CA VAL A 249 1.51 31.85 -14.38
C VAL A 249 0.96 32.78 -13.31
N ARG A 250 1.43 34.03 -13.26
CA ARG A 250 0.96 35.04 -12.30
C ARG A 250 -0.53 35.29 -12.47
N ILE A 251 -1.00 35.56 -13.70
CA ILE A 251 -2.41 35.79 -14.00
C ILE A 251 -3.28 34.60 -13.57
N VAL A 252 -2.91 33.38 -13.97
CA VAL A 252 -3.70 32.18 -13.68
C VAL A 252 -3.68 31.88 -12.17
N SER A 253 -2.55 32.07 -11.49
CA SER A 253 -2.43 31.86 -10.05
C SER A 253 -3.29 32.86 -9.27
N ASP A 254 -3.23 34.14 -9.64
CA ASP A 254 -4.01 35.20 -9.00
C ASP A 254 -5.51 35.00 -9.26
N ALA A 255 -5.89 34.56 -10.46
CA ALA A 255 -7.27 34.23 -10.81
C ALA A 255 -7.82 33.03 -10.01
N ILE A 256 -7.06 31.94 -9.89
CA ILE A 256 -7.45 30.77 -9.08
C ILE A 256 -7.50 31.11 -7.58
N ALA A 257 -6.69 32.07 -7.13
CA ALA A 257 -6.65 32.53 -5.75
C ALA A 257 -7.77 33.53 -5.40
N GLN A 258 -8.57 34.01 -6.37
CA GLN A 258 -9.65 34.97 -6.12
C GLN A 258 -10.66 34.47 -5.07
N HIS A 259 -11.29 35.44 -4.39
CA HIS A 259 -12.34 35.16 -3.41
C HIS A 259 -13.68 34.79 -4.08
N ASN A 260 -13.91 35.28 -5.30
CA ASN A 260 -15.16 35.04 -6.02
C ASN A 260 -15.08 33.79 -6.91
N ASN A 261 -15.92 32.81 -6.61
CA ASN A 261 -15.89 31.50 -7.25
C ASN A 261 -16.66 31.42 -8.58
N ALA A 262 -17.35 32.50 -8.99
CA ALA A 262 -18.20 32.50 -10.19
C ALA A 262 -17.43 32.21 -11.50
N VAL A 263 -16.13 32.54 -11.54
CA VAL A 263 -15.30 32.44 -12.76
C VAL A 263 -14.26 31.32 -12.65
N THR A 264 -14.06 30.71 -11.48
CA THR A 264 -13.03 29.67 -11.25
C THR A 264 -13.18 28.50 -12.22
N HIS A 265 -14.43 28.10 -12.55
CA HIS A 265 -14.68 27.06 -13.54
C HIS A 265 -14.20 27.45 -14.94
N HIS A 266 -14.47 28.69 -15.37
CA HIS A 266 -14.03 29.20 -16.67
C HIS A 266 -12.49 29.27 -16.75
N TRP A 267 -11.83 29.66 -15.66
CA TRP A 267 -10.37 29.68 -15.57
C TRP A 267 -9.75 28.28 -15.62
N VAL A 268 -10.34 27.30 -14.95
CA VAL A 268 -9.85 25.92 -15.00
C VAL A 268 -10.11 25.28 -16.37
N ASP A 269 -11.26 25.51 -16.99
CA ASP A 269 -11.53 25.05 -18.36
C ASP A 269 -10.51 25.65 -19.34
N PHE A 270 -10.28 26.96 -19.25
CA PHE A 270 -9.27 27.65 -20.04
C PHE A 270 -7.87 27.05 -19.84
N LEU A 271 -7.47 26.81 -18.59
CA LEU A 271 -6.20 26.17 -18.26
C LEU A 271 -6.12 24.78 -18.91
N LEU A 272 -7.14 23.93 -18.74
CA LEU A 272 -7.16 22.58 -19.29
C LEU A 272 -7.16 22.54 -20.84
N MET A 273 -7.74 23.54 -21.49
CA MET A 273 -7.75 23.68 -22.95
C MET A 273 -6.41 24.19 -23.51
N THR A 274 -5.70 25.04 -22.77
CA THR A 274 -4.44 25.68 -23.25
C THR A 274 -3.18 24.94 -22.80
N ILE A 275 -3.22 24.18 -21.70
CA ILE A 275 -2.03 23.58 -21.06
C ILE A 275 -1.21 22.63 -21.96
N GLN A 276 -1.83 22.00 -22.97
CA GLN A 276 -1.10 21.14 -23.93
C GLN A 276 -0.05 21.92 -24.73
N GLN A 277 -0.24 23.22 -24.92
CA GLN A 277 0.71 24.08 -25.63
C GLN A 277 1.95 24.38 -24.78
N PHE A 278 1.81 24.35 -23.45
CA PHE A 278 2.88 24.60 -22.47
C PHE A 278 3.59 23.32 -22.01
N ARG A 279 3.32 22.16 -22.65
CA ARG A 279 3.87 20.85 -22.29
C ARG A 279 5.41 20.85 -22.16
N ARG A 280 6.10 21.66 -22.97
CA ARG A 280 7.58 21.80 -22.96
C ARG A 280 8.11 22.79 -21.92
N SER A 281 7.27 23.65 -21.35
CA SER A 281 7.60 24.66 -20.34
C SER A 281 7.31 24.14 -18.92
N LEU A 282 7.90 23.01 -18.55
CA LEU A 282 7.62 22.33 -17.28
C LEU A 282 7.95 23.19 -16.04
N GLN A 283 9.16 23.76 -15.99
CA GLN A 283 9.64 24.53 -14.82
C GLN A 283 9.00 25.91 -14.72
N THR A 284 8.81 26.58 -15.84
CA THR A 284 8.32 27.96 -15.86
C THR A 284 6.81 28.04 -15.72
N VAL A 285 6.06 27.03 -16.20
CA VAL A 285 4.58 27.08 -16.24
C VAL A 285 3.92 25.95 -15.44
N LEU A 286 4.19 24.67 -15.74
CA LEU A 286 3.42 23.57 -15.13
C LEU A 286 3.65 23.41 -13.62
N LEU A 287 4.90 23.38 -13.16
CA LEU A 287 5.22 23.14 -11.76
C LEU A 287 4.69 24.25 -10.82
N PRO A 288 4.86 25.56 -11.12
CA PRO A 288 4.28 26.63 -10.30
C PRO A 288 2.75 26.60 -10.23
N LEU A 289 2.08 26.22 -11.33
CA LEU A 289 0.62 26.10 -11.35
C LEU A 289 0.13 24.92 -10.51
N ILE A 290 0.87 23.79 -10.49
CA ILE A 290 0.59 22.67 -9.59
C ILE A 290 0.68 23.11 -8.13
N ASP A 291 1.72 23.89 -7.77
CA ASP A 291 1.86 24.45 -6.42
C ASP A 291 0.70 25.36 -6.03
N CYS A 292 0.29 26.25 -6.94
CA CYS A 292 -0.86 27.12 -6.73
C CYS A 292 -2.16 26.31 -6.50
N LEU A 293 -2.39 25.27 -7.31
CA LEU A 293 -3.56 24.39 -7.16
C LEU A 293 -3.55 23.63 -5.84
N CYS A 294 -2.39 23.08 -5.44
CA CYS A 294 -2.23 22.42 -4.14
C CYS A 294 -2.50 23.38 -2.97
N ALA A 295 -1.97 24.60 -3.02
CA ALA A 295 -2.17 25.61 -1.99
C ALA A 295 -3.65 26.03 -1.89
N ARG A 296 -4.31 26.28 -3.02
CA ARG A 296 -5.74 26.64 -3.06
C ARG A 296 -6.63 25.49 -2.57
N LEU A 297 -6.38 24.25 -3.00
CA LEU A 297 -7.12 23.08 -2.52
C LEU A 297 -6.93 22.89 -1.01
N ALA A 298 -5.71 23.05 -0.49
CA ALA A 298 -5.45 22.95 0.94
C ALA A 298 -6.19 24.04 1.74
N LYS A 299 -6.25 25.27 1.22
CA LYS A 299 -7.05 26.36 1.82
C LYS A 299 -8.55 26.02 1.80
N LEU A 300 -9.08 25.58 0.66
CA LEU A 300 -10.49 25.19 0.49
C LEU A 300 -10.90 24.12 1.51
N VAL A 301 -10.04 23.10 1.67
CA VAL A 301 -10.24 22.01 2.64
C VAL A 301 -10.27 22.52 4.09
N ARG A 302 -9.41 23.47 4.44
CA ARG A 302 -9.38 24.09 5.79
C ARG A 302 -10.54 25.05 6.01
N ASP A 303 -10.88 25.88 5.04
CA ASP A 303 -12.05 26.77 5.09
C ASP A 303 -13.34 25.92 5.28
N PHE A 304 -13.43 24.76 4.62
CA PHE A 304 -14.50 23.79 4.86
C PHE A 304 -14.50 23.27 6.29
N GLN A 305 -13.34 22.90 6.85
CA GLN A 305 -13.24 22.50 8.26
C GLN A 305 -13.72 23.60 9.21
N GLU A 306 -13.28 24.84 9.02
CA GLU A 306 -13.65 25.99 9.87
C GLU A 306 -15.16 26.29 9.81
N CYS A 307 -15.80 26.14 8.65
CA CYS A 307 -17.24 26.34 8.52
C CYS A 307 -18.10 25.35 9.32
N TYR A 308 -17.60 24.14 9.58
CA TYR A 308 -18.38 23.06 10.21
C TYR A 308 -17.87 22.64 11.60
N THR A 309 -16.72 23.12 12.07
CA THR A 309 -16.17 22.80 13.39
C THR A 309 -16.56 23.78 14.51
N VAL A 310 -17.13 24.95 14.19
CA VAL A 310 -17.47 25.96 15.20
C VAL A 310 -18.82 25.66 15.88
N SER A 311 -18.77 24.88 16.96
CA SER A 311 -19.83 24.76 17.97
C SER A 311 -19.90 25.98 18.91
N ASN A 312 -19.97 27.20 18.36
CA ASN A 312 -20.30 28.39 19.14
C ASN A 312 -21.56 29.04 18.56
N LEU A 313 -22.65 28.95 19.32
CA LEU A 313 -23.99 29.44 18.96
C LEU A 313 -24.09 30.98 18.80
N ASP A 314 -23.02 31.75 19.02
CA ASP A 314 -23.07 33.22 19.12
C ASP A 314 -22.06 33.99 18.23
N ALA A 315 -21.33 33.34 17.31
CA ALA A 315 -20.45 34.05 16.36
C ALA A 315 -21.10 34.16 14.96
N PRO A 316 -21.05 35.33 14.28
CA PRO A 316 -21.49 35.42 12.89
C PRO A 316 -20.63 34.48 12.04
N MET A 317 -21.26 33.47 11.45
CA MET A 317 -20.62 32.53 10.51
C MET A 317 -19.81 33.31 9.47
N PRO A 318 -18.53 32.98 9.23
CA PRO A 318 -17.82 33.52 8.09
C PRO A 318 -18.58 33.12 6.83
N ALA A 319 -19.01 34.10 6.03
CA ALA A 319 -19.66 33.86 4.75
C ALA A 319 -18.63 33.27 3.77
N SER A 320 -18.42 31.96 3.82
CA SER A 320 -17.60 31.26 2.83
C SER A 320 -18.45 31.00 1.58
N SER A 321 -17.93 31.37 0.41
CA SER A 321 -18.53 31.11 -0.90
C SER A 321 -18.12 29.74 -1.48
N THR A 322 -17.51 28.89 -0.66
CA THR A 322 -16.86 27.64 -1.06
C THR A 322 -17.88 26.60 -1.52
N THR A 323 -17.68 26.00 -2.69
CA THR A 323 -18.61 25.01 -3.28
C THR A 323 -17.92 23.67 -3.56
N ASP A 324 -18.69 22.57 -3.59
CA ASP A 324 -18.19 21.23 -3.92
C ASP A 324 -17.76 21.14 -5.40
N ALA A 325 -18.41 21.93 -6.25
CA ALA A 325 -18.02 22.13 -7.64
C ALA A 325 -16.61 22.69 -7.76
N GLU A 326 -16.23 23.67 -6.94
CA GLU A 326 -14.88 24.26 -6.94
C GLU A 326 -13.81 23.21 -6.58
N PHE A 327 -14.00 22.45 -5.50
CA PHE A 327 -13.10 21.35 -5.13
C PHE A 327 -12.95 20.33 -6.27
N THR A 328 -14.06 19.98 -6.92
CA THR A 328 -14.09 18.99 -7.99
C THR A 328 -13.27 19.42 -9.20
N VAL A 329 -13.44 20.67 -9.62
CA VAL A 329 -12.82 21.26 -10.80
C VAL A 329 -11.33 21.49 -10.56
N LEU A 330 -10.94 22.02 -9.39
CA LEU A 330 -9.53 22.18 -9.01
C LEU A 330 -8.81 20.83 -8.88
N THR A 331 -9.46 19.81 -8.32
CA THR A 331 -8.88 18.45 -8.26
C THR A 331 -8.69 17.86 -9.65
N ASN A 332 -9.59 18.14 -10.60
CA ASN A 332 -9.45 17.72 -12.00
C ASN A 332 -8.29 18.42 -12.72
N ALA A 333 -8.12 19.72 -12.48
CA ALA A 333 -6.98 20.47 -12.98
C ALA A 333 -5.66 19.89 -12.44
N LEU A 334 -5.57 19.70 -11.12
CA LEU A 334 -4.39 19.17 -10.44
C LEU A 334 -4.00 17.79 -10.98
N GLU A 335 -4.99 16.88 -11.08
CA GLU A 335 -4.81 15.54 -11.63
C GLU A 335 -4.25 15.60 -13.06
N ARG A 336 -4.83 16.41 -13.95
CA ARG A 336 -4.38 16.51 -15.36
C ARG A 336 -2.98 17.11 -15.50
N LEU A 337 -2.67 18.16 -14.73
CA LEU A 337 -1.37 18.83 -14.77
C LEU A 337 -0.26 17.93 -14.22
N LEU A 338 -0.50 17.23 -13.11
CA LEU A 338 0.46 16.26 -12.54
C LEU A 338 0.77 15.12 -13.50
N LEU A 339 -0.26 14.51 -14.10
CA LEU A 339 -0.06 13.42 -15.05
C LEU A 339 0.75 13.84 -16.27
N MET A 340 0.56 15.07 -16.74
CA MET A 340 1.31 15.63 -17.86
C MET A 340 2.75 15.99 -17.48
N ALA A 341 2.99 16.57 -16.30
CA ALA A 341 4.34 16.85 -15.81
C ALA A 341 5.16 15.56 -15.62
N VAL A 342 4.51 14.49 -15.16
CA VAL A 342 5.13 13.17 -15.02
C VAL A 342 5.38 12.51 -16.37
N ALA A 343 4.41 12.57 -17.30
CA ALA A 343 4.57 11.98 -18.63
C ALA A 343 5.74 12.59 -19.40
N GLU A 344 5.98 13.90 -19.26
CA GLU A 344 7.12 14.58 -19.90
C GLU A 344 8.48 14.31 -19.24
N THR A 345 8.48 13.88 -17.98
CA THR A 345 9.71 13.55 -17.24
C THR A 345 10.05 12.06 -17.29
N ALA A 346 9.29 11.27 -18.06
CA ALA A 346 9.59 9.88 -18.36
C ALA A 346 10.64 9.77 -19.49
N PRO A 347 11.64 8.88 -19.39
CA PRO A 347 12.64 8.71 -20.44
C PRO A 347 11.96 8.24 -21.73
N ALA A 348 12.26 8.90 -22.86
CA ALA A 348 11.73 8.55 -24.17
C ALA A 348 12.13 7.11 -24.55
N GLY A 349 11.21 6.17 -24.37
CA GLY A 349 11.43 4.76 -24.63
C GLY A 349 10.14 3.96 -24.56
N SER A 350 9.18 4.25 -25.47
CA SER A 350 8.15 3.32 -25.98
C SER A 350 7.02 4.08 -26.73
N ASP A 351 7.34 4.94 -27.68
CA ASP A 351 6.35 5.77 -28.39
C ASP A 351 6.11 5.32 -29.84
N ASP A 352 6.10 4.00 -30.10
CA ASP A 352 5.74 3.44 -31.41
C ASP A 352 4.47 2.56 -31.44
N ASP A 353 3.77 2.34 -30.31
CA ASP A 353 2.57 1.49 -30.28
C ASP A 353 1.21 2.23 -30.22
N ALA A 354 1.17 3.50 -30.63
CA ALA A 354 -0.07 4.30 -30.59
C ALA A 354 -0.50 4.90 -31.95
N ARG A 355 -0.14 4.27 -33.07
CA ARG A 355 -0.65 4.64 -34.41
C ARG A 355 -1.04 3.44 -35.27
N SER A 356 -2.10 2.72 -34.90
CA SER A 356 -2.95 2.05 -35.89
C SER A 356 -4.24 1.48 -35.27
N THR A 357 -5.33 2.25 -35.28
CA THR A 357 -6.68 1.66 -35.23
C THR A 357 -7.66 2.50 -36.04
N THR A 358 -7.67 2.33 -37.37
CA THR A 358 -8.88 2.44 -38.20
C THR A 358 -8.70 1.71 -39.53
N GLY A 359 -9.46 0.63 -39.74
CA GLY A 359 -9.98 0.25 -41.05
C GLY A 359 -9.48 -1.06 -41.68
N GLY A 360 -10.42 -2.00 -41.94
CA GLY A 360 -10.38 -2.84 -43.13
C GLY A 360 -10.38 -4.37 -42.92
N LEU A 361 -11.48 -5.01 -43.31
CA LEU A 361 -11.67 -6.47 -43.40
C LEU A 361 -10.88 -7.12 -44.55
N SER A 362 -10.37 -8.37 -44.38
CA SER A 362 -10.60 -9.53 -45.30
C SER A 362 -9.66 -10.75 -45.06
N SER A 363 -10.29 -11.94 -44.89
CA SER A 363 -9.96 -13.31 -45.37
C SER A 363 -8.55 -13.97 -45.23
N ASP A 364 -8.49 -15.02 -44.38
CA ASP A 364 -7.95 -16.41 -44.53
C ASP A 364 -7.18 -16.86 -45.81
N PRO A 365 -6.44 -18.02 -45.81
CA PRO A 365 -5.41 -18.52 -44.88
C PRO A 365 -4.19 -19.17 -45.64
N SER A 366 -3.22 -19.75 -44.90
CA SER A 366 -2.34 -20.92 -45.25
C SER A 366 -0.81 -20.77 -45.40
N SER A 367 -0.13 -21.81 -44.85
CA SER A 367 1.26 -22.30 -45.02
C SER A 367 2.38 -21.50 -44.34
N SER A 368 3.44 -22.07 -43.73
CA SER A 368 3.80 -23.43 -43.33
C SER A 368 5.10 -23.37 -42.50
N ALA A 369 5.23 -24.31 -41.55
CA ALA A 369 6.37 -24.71 -40.72
C ALA A 369 7.81 -24.27 -41.10
N THR A 370 8.66 -24.00 -40.08
CA THR A 370 9.83 -24.84 -39.69
C THR A 370 10.67 -24.24 -38.54
N GLY A 371 11.10 -25.12 -37.60
CA GLY A 371 12.27 -25.02 -36.69
C GLY A 371 12.21 -23.93 -35.60
N GLY A 372 12.63 -24.10 -34.35
CA GLY A 372 13.44 -25.09 -33.64
C GLY A 372 13.92 -24.36 -32.36
N GLY A 373 13.97 -25.04 -31.22
CA GLY A 373 14.15 -24.39 -29.91
C GLY A 373 15.53 -23.83 -29.62
N GLY A 374 15.67 -23.25 -28.43
CA GLY A 374 16.96 -22.91 -27.82
C GLY A 374 17.04 -21.44 -27.40
N GLY A 375 17.18 -21.21 -26.10
CA GLY A 375 17.32 -19.88 -25.53
C GLY A 375 18.62 -19.16 -25.91
N GLY A 376 18.53 -17.84 -25.87
CA GLY A 376 19.62 -16.87 -25.68
C GLY A 376 18.93 -15.61 -25.17
N LEU A 377 19.09 -15.14 -23.93
CA LEU A 377 20.34 -14.77 -23.25
C LEU A 377 21.24 -13.95 -24.18
N LEU A 378 20.87 -12.68 -24.41
CA LEU A 378 21.75 -11.51 -24.64
C LEU A 378 20.93 -10.34 -25.22
N GLY A 379 20.28 -9.55 -24.36
CA GLY A 379 19.56 -8.34 -24.80
C GLY A 379 19.43 -7.22 -23.77
N TYR A 380 19.63 -7.48 -22.48
CA TYR A 380 19.48 -6.47 -21.41
C TYR A 380 20.77 -6.22 -20.64
N MET A 381 21.86 -5.95 -21.36
CA MET A 381 23.05 -5.32 -20.79
C MET A 381 23.53 -4.21 -21.72
N THR A 382 22.99 -3.01 -21.54
CA THR A 382 23.65 -1.76 -21.96
C THR A 382 23.25 -0.68 -20.96
N GLY A 383 24.22 -0.25 -20.14
CA GLY A 383 24.06 0.91 -19.27
C GLY A 383 24.67 0.85 -17.86
N VAL A 384 25.64 -0.04 -17.56
CA VAL A 384 26.45 0.07 -16.34
C VAL A 384 27.91 -0.14 -16.72
N LEU A 385 28.63 0.96 -16.94
CA LEU A 385 30.09 1.14 -16.74
C LEU A 385 30.52 2.52 -17.29
N SER A 386 30.58 3.51 -16.40
CA SER A 386 31.61 4.56 -16.46
C SER A 386 31.75 5.22 -15.08
N HIS A 387 32.63 4.66 -14.24
CA HIS A 387 33.16 5.33 -13.06
C HIS A 387 34.65 5.60 -13.28
N GLN A 388 34.97 6.84 -13.65
CA GLN A 388 36.21 7.62 -13.50
C GLN A 388 35.96 8.84 -14.40
N GLU A 389 35.75 10.05 -13.90
CA GLU A 389 36.73 10.89 -13.19
C GLU A 389 36.09 11.74 -12.08
N LEU A 390 36.93 12.18 -11.15
CA LEU A 390 36.62 13.14 -10.09
C LEU A 390 36.45 14.56 -10.64
N ASP A 391 35.72 15.37 -9.86
CA ASP A 391 35.53 16.83 -9.89
C ASP A 391 34.38 17.41 -10.73
N SER A 392 33.35 17.87 -10.00
CA SER A 392 32.18 18.67 -10.42
C SER A 392 31.34 18.12 -11.59
N ALA A 393 30.34 17.28 -11.29
CA ALA A 393 29.37 16.84 -12.30
C ALA A 393 27.94 17.25 -11.89
N ASP A 394 27.39 18.23 -12.60
CA ASP A 394 25.99 18.64 -12.52
C ASP A 394 25.06 17.45 -12.70
N VAL A 395 24.13 17.23 -11.75
CA VAL A 395 23.07 16.22 -11.90
C VAL A 395 22.30 16.52 -13.20
N PRO A 396 22.06 15.51 -14.07
CA PRO A 396 21.35 15.72 -15.34
C PRO A 396 20.03 16.47 -15.10
N GLU A 397 19.78 17.52 -15.88
CA GLU A 397 18.62 18.42 -15.72
C GLU A 397 17.28 17.66 -15.72
N GLN A 398 17.19 16.57 -16.50
CA GLN A 398 16.02 15.67 -16.54
C GLN A 398 15.77 14.94 -15.22
N VAL A 399 16.81 14.59 -14.46
CA VAL A 399 16.68 13.95 -13.14
C VAL A 399 16.22 14.98 -12.10
N LYS A 400 16.74 16.22 -12.17
CA LYS A 400 16.29 17.34 -11.33
C LYS A 400 14.80 17.65 -11.57
N LEU A 401 14.39 17.72 -12.84
CA LEU A 401 13.01 17.92 -13.28
C LEU A 401 12.05 16.84 -12.76
N ARG A 402 12.44 15.57 -12.92
CA ARG A 402 11.65 14.44 -12.43
C ARG A 402 11.49 14.50 -10.91
N HIS A 403 12.57 14.78 -10.17
CA HIS A 403 12.51 14.91 -8.71
C HIS A 403 11.55 16.04 -8.27
N GLN A 404 11.58 17.20 -8.95
CA GLN A 404 10.65 18.30 -8.67
C GLN A 404 9.19 17.90 -8.93
N ALA A 405 8.90 17.22 -10.05
CA ALA A 405 7.56 16.73 -10.34
C ALA A 405 7.04 15.73 -9.30
N LEU A 406 7.92 14.83 -8.82
CA LEU A 406 7.59 13.87 -7.75
C LEU A 406 7.36 14.53 -6.39
N GLN A 407 8.10 15.60 -6.07
CA GLN A 407 7.85 16.39 -4.85
C GLN A 407 6.47 17.07 -4.88
N ARG A 408 6.01 17.50 -6.07
CA ARG A 408 4.67 18.09 -6.23
C ARG A 408 3.57 17.03 -6.20
N LEU A 409 3.84 15.83 -6.71
CA LEU A 409 2.98 14.68 -6.53
C LEU A 409 2.76 14.36 -5.05
N ARG A 410 3.81 14.42 -4.23
CA ARG A 410 3.70 14.27 -2.77
C ARG A 410 2.76 15.31 -2.17
N SER A 411 2.98 16.58 -2.48
CA SER A 411 2.15 17.69 -1.97
C SER A 411 0.67 17.52 -2.38
N ALA A 412 0.42 17.03 -3.59
CA ALA A 412 -0.93 16.73 -4.06
C ALA A 412 -1.57 15.57 -3.31
N VAL A 413 -0.84 14.48 -3.09
CA VAL A 413 -1.32 13.33 -2.29
C VAL A 413 -1.62 13.76 -0.85
N ASP A 414 -0.75 14.57 -0.23
CA ASP A 414 -0.93 15.09 1.12
C ASP A 414 -2.23 15.92 1.25
N VAL A 415 -2.54 16.78 0.26
CA VAL A 415 -3.77 17.56 0.25
C VAL A 415 -5.01 16.70 0.01
N LEU A 416 -4.93 15.68 -0.85
CA LEU A 416 -6.04 14.75 -1.10
C LEU A 416 -6.36 13.88 0.12
N ILE A 417 -5.35 13.51 0.90
CA ILE A 417 -5.54 12.80 2.16
C ILE A 417 -6.05 13.75 3.25
N LEU A 418 -5.52 14.98 3.35
CA LEU A 418 -6.04 16.00 4.27
C LEU A 418 -7.54 16.24 4.05
N ALA A 419 -7.96 16.32 2.78
CA ALA A 419 -9.37 16.40 2.40
C ALA A 419 -10.19 15.21 2.90
N TRP A 420 -9.61 14.01 2.84
CA TRP A 420 -10.23 12.79 3.31
C TRP A 420 -10.41 12.79 4.83
N ASP A 421 -9.37 13.15 5.59
CA ASP A 421 -9.37 13.11 7.05
C ASP A 421 -10.38 14.09 7.63
N ILE A 422 -10.36 15.35 7.18
CA ILE A 422 -11.28 16.40 7.63
C ILE A 422 -12.72 16.02 7.34
N THR A 423 -13.02 15.54 6.13
CA THR A 423 -14.40 15.17 5.77
C THR A 423 -14.89 13.94 6.51
N ALA A 424 -14.01 13.10 7.05
CA ALA A 424 -14.38 11.90 7.77
C ALA A 424 -14.48 12.14 9.29
N GLU A 425 -13.74 13.10 9.86
CA GLU A 425 -14.00 13.61 11.22
C GLU A 425 -15.37 14.28 11.35
N LEU A 426 -15.83 14.91 10.27
CA LEU A 426 -17.12 15.60 10.17
C LEU A 426 -18.33 14.67 9.98
N GLU A 427 -18.15 13.34 9.94
CA GLU A 427 -19.26 12.34 9.85
C GLU A 427 -19.88 11.97 11.22
N GLY A 428 -19.49 12.65 12.29
CA GLY A 428 -20.06 12.47 13.63
C GLY A 428 -21.09 13.54 13.99
N ASP A 429 -22.31 13.06 14.26
CA ASP A 429 -23.38 13.66 15.07
C ASP A 429 -24.44 14.62 14.45
N VAL A 430 -25.69 14.31 14.85
CA VAL A 430 -26.99 15.03 14.80
C VAL A 430 -27.76 15.11 13.48
N GLU A 431 -29.07 14.82 13.54
CA GLU A 431 -30.09 15.13 12.52
C GLU A 431 -30.47 16.63 12.59
N ASP A 432 -29.90 17.48 11.73
CA ASP A 432 -30.23 18.90 11.58
C ASP A 432 -30.02 19.33 10.11
N ASP A 433 -30.68 20.37 9.60
CA ASP A 433 -30.54 20.80 8.18
C ASP A 433 -29.08 21.16 7.81
N ARG A 434 -28.29 21.61 8.80
CA ARG A 434 -26.85 21.88 8.66
C ARG A 434 -26.03 20.60 8.45
N SER A 435 -26.34 19.53 9.19
CA SER A 435 -25.62 18.25 9.09
C SER A 435 -25.92 17.53 7.77
N SER A 436 -27.11 17.73 7.19
CA SER A 436 -27.44 17.23 5.85
C SER A 436 -26.56 17.85 4.75
N SER A 437 -26.37 19.18 4.77
CA SER A 437 -25.50 19.88 3.82
C SER A 437 -24.02 19.50 3.99
N GLN A 438 -23.56 19.36 5.25
CA GLN A 438 -22.22 18.92 5.63
C GLN A 438 -21.92 17.52 5.11
N THR A 439 -22.83 16.57 5.34
CA THR A 439 -22.70 15.18 4.90
C THR A 439 -22.65 15.10 3.38
N HIS A 440 -23.53 15.85 2.70
CA HIS A 440 -23.57 15.88 1.24
C HIS A 440 -22.26 16.42 0.62
N PHE A 441 -21.69 17.48 1.19
CA PHE A 441 -20.41 18.04 0.75
C PHE A 441 -19.24 17.09 1.06
N ALA A 442 -19.19 16.55 2.28
CA ALA A 442 -18.15 15.63 2.74
C ALA A 442 -18.07 14.37 1.87
N VAL A 443 -19.21 13.74 1.57
CA VAL A 443 -19.26 12.53 0.73
C VAL A 443 -18.75 12.80 -0.69
N ARG A 444 -19.16 13.92 -1.32
CA ARG A 444 -18.74 14.26 -2.69
C ARG A 444 -17.25 14.55 -2.78
N MET A 445 -16.74 15.32 -1.82
CA MET A 445 -15.33 15.66 -1.70
C MET A 445 -14.49 14.39 -1.51
N ARG A 446 -14.92 13.45 -0.65
CA ARG A 446 -14.27 12.14 -0.46
C ARG A 446 -14.26 11.28 -1.72
N VAL A 447 -15.41 11.13 -2.37
CA VAL A 447 -15.51 10.36 -3.63
C VAL A 447 -14.59 10.93 -4.70
N ARG A 448 -14.50 12.27 -4.80
CA ARG A 448 -13.62 12.93 -5.77
C ARG A 448 -12.15 12.75 -5.44
N ALA A 449 -11.76 12.89 -4.17
CA ALA A 449 -10.39 12.69 -3.70
C ALA A 449 -9.92 11.25 -3.93
N ARG A 450 -10.76 10.25 -3.61
CA ARG A 450 -10.48 8.84 -3.91
C ARG A 450 -10.30 8.58 -5.40
N ARG A 451 -11.20 9.09 -6.26
CA ARG A 451 -11.07 8.91 -7.72
C ARG A 451 -9.78 9.52 -8.27
N ALA A 452 -9.34 10.66 -7.73
CA ALA A 452 -8.06 11.28 -8.09
C ALA A 452 -6.88 10.37 -7.68
N LEU A 453 -6.86 9.92 -6.43
CA LEU A 453 -5.84 9.02 -5.91
C LEU A 453 -5.78 7.70 -6.70
N GLU A 454 -6.93 7.10 -7.03
CA GLU A 454 -6.98 5.86 -7.83
C GLU A 454 -6.36 6.06 -9.22
N ARG A 455 -6.56 7.21 -9.86
CA ARG A 455 -5.99 7.50 -11.18
C ARG A 455 -4.50 7.84 -11.13
N LEU A 456 -4.06 8.59 -10.13
CA LEU A 456 -2.64 8.82 -9.86
C LEU A 456 -1.94 7.48 -9.56
N ASN A 457 -2.58 6.61 -8.78
CA ASN A 457 -2.05 5.28 -8.47
C ASN A 457 -1.96 4.36 -9.69
N LYS A 458 -2.90 4.44 -10.64
CA LYS A 458 -2.83 3.67 -11.89
C LYS A 458 -1.63 4.04 -12.77
N THR A 459 -1.15 5.28 -12.68
CA THR A 459 -0.07 5.81 -13.54
C THR A 459 1.28 5.81 -12.82
N LEU A 460 1.29 6.10 -11.52
CA LEU A 460 2.45 6.16 -10.64
C LEU A 460 2.19 5.38 -9.35
N PRO A 461 2.04 4.06 -9.43
CA PRO A 461 1.70 3.24 -8.26
C PRO A 461 2.75 3.39 -7.15
N HIS A 462 4.02 3.38 -7.54
CA HIS A 462 5.13 3.39 -6.59
C HIS A 462 5.20 4.67 -5.74
N GLU A 463 5.16 5.84 -6.39
CA GLU A 463 5.36 7.14 -5.76
C GLU A 463 4.14 7.56 -4.91
N VAL A 464 2.93 7.22 -5.36
CA VAL A 464 1.71 7.49 -4.59
C VAL A 464 1.70 6.67 -3.30
N LEU A 465 2.21 5.44 -3.32
CA LEU A 465 2.29 4.60 -2.13
C LEU A 465 3.26 5.13 -1.08
N GLU A 466 4.48 5.51 -1.49
CA GLU A 466 5.46 6.10 -0.56
C GLU A 466 4.86 7.32 0.14
N ASN A 467 4.16 8.16 -0.61
CA ASN A 467 3.54 9.36 -0.05
C ASN A 467 2.37 9.03 0.89
N VAL A 468 1.46 8.13 0.50
CA VAL A 468 0.35 7.68 1.36
C VAL A 468 0.86 7.03 2.64
N THR A 469 1.86 6.15 2.56
CA THR A 469 2.44 5.49 3.74
C THR A 469 3.17 6.48 4.64
N SER A 470 3.92 7.43 4.07
CA SER A 470 4.61 8.48 4.83
C SER A 470 3.63 9.43 5.55
N TYR A 471 2.50 9.75 4.91
CA TYR A 471 1.48 10.64 5.46
C TYR A 471 0.71 9.97 6.61
N TRP A 472 0.36 8.68 6.47
CA TRP A 472 -0.43 7.95 7.47
C TRP A 472 0.41 7.42 8.63
N HIS A 473 1.74 7.39 8.51
CA HIS A 473 2.64 6.90 9.58
C HIS A 473 2.42 7.59 10.94
N PRO A 474 2.30 8.94 11.04
CA PRO A 474 2.04 9.64 12.29
C PRO A 474 0.56 9.56 12.73
N TYR A 475 -0.36 9.27 11.80
CA TYR A 475 -1.80 9.23 12.02
C TYR A 475 -2.28 7.84 12.44
N LEU A 476 -1.69 6.74 11.99
CA LEU A 476 -2.00 5.39 12.47
C LEU A 476 -1.67 5.20 13.96
N GLU A 477 -0.79 6.03 14.52
CA GLU A 477 -0.53 6.09 15.96
C GLU A 477 -1.59 6.89 16.74
N ARG A 478 -2.38 7.76 16.08
CA ARG A 478 -3.33 8.71 16.71
C ARG A 478 -4.81 8.54 16.31
N ALA A 479 -5.11 7.99 15.14
CA ALA A 479 -6.43 8.07 14.53
C ALA A 479 -7.38 6.97 15.03
N ALA A 480 -8.53 7.41 15.51
CA ALA A 480 -9.64 6.58 15.93
C ALA A 480 -10.45 6.06 14.72
N GLY A 481 -10.62 4.74 14.66
CA GLY A 481 -11.88 4.11 14.22
C GLY A 481 -12.26 4.16 12.74
N ALA A 482 -12.76 5.30 12.27
CA ALA A 482 -13.67 5.34 11.12
C ALA A 482 -12.99 5.68 9.78
N THR A 483 -11.96 6.54 9.80
CA THR A 483 -11.29 7.06 8.58
C THR A 483 -10.39 6.00 7.92
N ALA A 484 -9.70 5.20 8.75
CA ALA A 484 -8.81 4.13 8.29
C ALA A 484 -9.59 3.01 7.56
N VAL A 485 -10.79 2.63 8.04
CA VAL A 485 -11.60 1.51 7.51
C VAL A 485 -12.01 1.70 6.05
N GLN A 486 -12.23 2.95 5.61
CA GLN A 486 -12.70 3.25 4.26
C GLN A 486 -11.56 3.26 3.21
N VAL A 487 -10.31 3.54 3.61
CA VAL A 487 -9.13 3.64 2.72
C VAL A 487 -8.32 2.33 2.69
N TRP A 488 -8.40 1.55 3.77
CA TRP A 488 -7.64 0.32 3.99
C TRP A 488 -7.81 -0.77 2.92
N PRO A 489 -9.01 -1.04 2.36
CA PRO A 489 -9.18 -2.06 1.32
C PRO A 489 -8.43 -1.71 0.02
N THR A 490 -8.33 -0.42 -0.30
CA THR A 490 -7.60 0.09 -1.47
C THR A 490 -6.10 -0.07 -1.28
N LEU A 491 -5.61 0.21 -0.07
CA LEU A 491 -4.20 0.07 0.32
C LEU A 491 -3.74 -1.40 0.36
N LEU A 492 -4.62 -2.32 0.78
CA LEU A 492 -4.38 -3.76 0.78
C LEU A 492 -4.47 -4.40 -0.62
N ALA A 493 -5.44 -3.99 -1.44
CA ALA A 493 -5.52 -4.43 -2.85
C ALA A 493 -4.25 -4.04 -3.62
N PHE A 494 -3.72 -2.87 -3.28
CA PHE A 494 -2.51 -2.32 -3.85
C PHE A 494 -1.21 -2.97 -3.33
N ALA A 495 -1.12 -3.23 -2.01
CA ALA A 495 -0.02 -4.03 -1.44
C ALA A 495 0.02 -5.46 -2.02
N ARG A 496 -1.14 -6.05 -2.34
CA ARG A 496 -1.26 -7.35 -3.02
C ARG A 496 -0.69 -7.30 -4.44
N GLU A 497 -0.91 -6.24 -5.20
CA GLU A 497 -0.33 -6.05 -6.55
C GLU A 497 1.20 -5.86 -6.49
N ILE A 498 1.72 -5.19 -5.46
CA ILE A 498 3.16 -5.03 -5.25
C ILE A 498 3.84 -6.34 -4.86
N LEU A 499 3.23 -7.10 -3.93
CA LEU A 499 3.74 -8.39 -3.48
C LEU A 499 3.66 -9.47 -4.58
N ALA A 500 2.78 -9.29 -5.58
CA ALA A 500 2.72 -10.15 -6.76
C ALA A 500 3.86 -9.86 -7.77
N ASN A 501 4.45 -8.65 -7.75
CA ASN A 501 5.50 -8.20 -8.67
C ASN A 501 6.82 -7.86 -7.94
N GLN A 502 7.35 -8.82 -7.17
CA GLN A 502 8.52 -8.63 -6.29
C GLN A 502 9.84 -8.32 -7.01
N SER A 503 9.99 -8.66 -8.30
CA SER A 503 11.22 -8.42 -9.05
C SER A 503 11.39 -6.96 -9.49
N ALA A 504 10.30 -6.22 -9.68
CA ALA A 504 10.29 -4.83 -10.13
C ALA A 504 10.36 -3.80 -8.98
N ASN A 505 9.81 -4.13 -7.81
CA ASN A 505 9.60 -3.18 -6.70
C ASN A 505 10.64 -3.29 -5.57
N ARG A 506 11.76 -3.95 -5.84
CA ARG A 506 12.73 -4.42 -4.83
C ARG A 506 13.64 -3.33 -4.28
N SER A 507 13.90 -2.27 -5.03
CA SER A 507 14.76 -1.14 -4.63
C SER A 507 14.08 -0.15 -3.68
N LEU A 508 12.78 -0.29 -3.43
CA LEU A 508 11.92 0.78 -2.92
C LEU A 508 11.13 0.41 -1.65
N LEU A 509 11.19 -0.86 -1.22
CA LEU A 509 10.61 -1.32 0.06
C LEU A 509 11.49 -0.98 1.28
N PHE A 510 12.78 -0.73 1.09
CA PHE A 510 13.74 -0.51 2.18
C PHE A 510 13.67 0.91 2.80
N PRO A 511 13.45 2.00 2.02
CA PRO A 511 13.34 3.34 2.60
C PRO A 511 12.01 3.59 3.34
N THR A 512 10.92 2.95 2.90
CA THR A 512 9.56 3.14 3.45
C THR A 512 9.33 2.45 4.79
N LEU A 513 10.10 1.41 5.13
CA LEU A 513 10.02 0.70 6.42
C LEU A 513 11.03 1.19 7.47
N ARG A 514 12.00 2.03 7.07
CA ARG A 514 13.10 2.50 7.93
C ARG A 514 12.68 3.26 9.20
N PRO A 515 11.56 4.01 9.27
CA PRO A 515 11.20 4.70 10.52
C PRO A 515 10.77 3.75 11.65
N ALA A 516 10.32 2.53 11.32
CA ALA A 516 9.73 1.59 12.29
C ALA A 516 10.74 1.01 13.30
N HIS A 517 12.05 1.10 13.05
CA HIS A 517 13.09 0.58 13.95
C HIS A 517 13.67 1.63 14.92
N SER A 518 13.58 2.92 14.59
CA SER A 518 14.31 3.97 15.33
C SER A 518 13.80 4.26 16.74
N LYS A 519 12.68 3.66 17.17
CA LYS A 519 12.13 3.83 18.54
C LYS A 519 12.12 2.57 19.40
N ILE A 520 12.57 1.41 18.90
CA ILE A 520 12.65 0.19 19.72
C ILE A 520 14.06 0.00 20.31
N ASP A 521 15.12 0.48 19.63
CA ASP A 521 16.49 0.37 20.15
C ASP A 521 16.85 1.41 21.23
N GLU A 522 16.15 2.55 21.32
CA GLU A 522 16.43 3.57 22.34
C GLU A 522 15.92 3.19 23.74
N SER A 523 14.98 2.25 23.86
CA SER A 523 14.44 1.81 25.16
C SER A 523 15.17 0.58 25.74
N GLY A 524 16.03 -0.07 24.96
CA GLY A 524 16.80 -1.25 25.39
C GLY A 524 18.27 -0.98 25.76
N ALA A 525 18.76 0.25 25.56
CA ALA A 525 20.19 0.59 25.69
C ALA A 525 20.59 1.27 27.01
N ASN A 526 19.76 1.19 28.05
CA ASN A 526 20.16 1.60 29.41
C ASN A 526 20.38 0.36 30.27
N TYR A 527 21.53 -0.31 30.11
CA TYR A 527 22.24 -1.08 31.15
C TYR A 527 23.49 -1.74 30.53
N ARG A 528 24.54 -0.97 30.27
CA ARG A 528 25.91 -1.51 30.27
C ARG A 528 26.86 -0.49 30.89
N THR A 529 27.40 -0.86 32.03
CA THR A 529 28.48 -0.18 32.75
C THR A 529 29.82 -0.32 32.01
N PRO A 530 30.78 0.61 32.27
CA PRO A 530 31.97 0.81 31.46
C PRO A 530 33.16 -0.04 31.93
N GLY A 531 33.99 -0.51 30.98
CA GLY A 531 35.26 -1.16 31.28
C GLY A 531 36.07 -1.55 30.04
N ASP A 532 37.22 -0.90 29.91
CA ASP A 532 38.47 -1.32 29.26
C ASP A 532 38.62 -1.33 27.72
N THR A 533 39.08 -0.17 27.25
CA THR A 533 40.24 0.14 26.37
C THR A 533 40.99 -0.96 25.61
N ASP A 534 41.23 -0.62 24.33
CA ASP A 534 42.44 -0.82 23.51
C ASP A 534 42.85 -2.22 23.05
N SER A 535 42.83 -2.43 21.72
CA SER A 535 44.08 -2.35 20.93
C SER A 535 43.85 -2.55 19.44
N ILE A 536 44.46 -1.63 18.69
CA ILE A 536 44.69 -1.64 17.25
C ILE A 536 45.85 -2.58 16.95
N THR A 537 45.71 -3.50 15.99
CA THR A 537 46.82 -3.84 15.08
C THR A 537 46.30 -4.29 13.71
N THR A 538 46.67 -3.49 12.72
CA THR A 538 46.79 -3.82 11.30
C THR A 538 47.69 -5.03 11.07
N GLU A 539 47.30 -5.95 10.19
CA GLU A 539 48.28 -6.67 9.36
C GLU A 539 47.66 -7.14 8.03
N LYS A 540 48.44 -6.95 6.97
CA LYS A 540 48.10 -7.09 5.56
C LYS A 540 48.89 -8.30 5.05
N GLY A 541 48.22 -9.36 4.58
CA GLY A 541 48.90 -10.58 4.13
C GLY A 541 48.11 -11.35 3.06
N LYS A 542 48.58 -11.19 1.81
CA LYS A 542 48.59 -12.09 0.64
C LYS A 542 47.38 -12.99 0.31
N ALA A 543 47.05 -12.91 -0.98
CA ALA A 543 46.11 -13.72 -1.73
C ALA A 543 46.45 -15.22 -1.72
N ASP A 544 45.42 -16.06 -1.65
CA ASP A 544 45.22 -17.18 -2.57
C ASP A 544 43.74 -17.54 -2.68
N GLY A 545 43.34 -17.97 -3.88
CA GLY A 545 41.96 -17.99 -4.33
C GLY A 545 41.07 -19.05 -3.70
N GLN A 546 39.84 -18.66 -3.39
CA GLN A 546 38.59 -19.42 -3.53
C GLN A 546 37.44 -18.59 -2.92
N SER A 547 36.66 -17.86 -3.73
CA SER A 547 35.33 -17.40 -3.32
C SER A 547 34.46 -16.95 -4.49
N SER A 548 33.98 -17.89 -5.32
CA SER A 548 32.86 -17.64 -6.24
C SER A 548 31.52 -18.14 -5.68
N ILE A 549 31.40 -18.32 -4.36
CA ILE A 549 30.16 -18.85 -3.73
C ILE A 549 29.46 -17.82 -2.82
N MET A 550 30.11 -16.73 -2.38
CA MET A 550 29.54 -15.81 -1.38
C MET A 550 28.61 -14.68 -1.91
N ASN A 551 28.47 -14.49 -3.22
CA ASN A 551 27.64 -13.41 -3.78
C ASN A 551 26.16 -13.80 -4.03
N GLY A 552 25.82 -15.09 -4.07
CA GLY A 552 24.44 -15.55 -4.19
C GLY A 552 23.66 -15.46 -2.87
N GLU A 553 24.34 -15.73 -1.74
CA GLU A 553 23.71 -15.79 -0.42
C GLU A 553 23.29 -14.41 0.10
N LYS A 554 24.10 -13.36 -0.12
CA LYS A 554 23.78 -11.98 0.32
C LYS A 554 22.55 -11.38 -0.36
N LYS A 555 22.29 -11.71 -1.64
CA LYS A 555 21.10 -11.24 -2.37
C LYS A 555 19.82 -11.93 -1.89
N SER A 556 19.90 -13.24 -1.59
CA SER A 556 18.79 -14.04 -1.04
C SER A 556 18.46 -13.68 0.43
N ALA A 557 19.48 -13.30 1.21
CA ALA A 557 19.32 -12.88 2.60
C ALA A 557 18.59 -11.53 2.72
N SER A 558 18.90 -10.59 1.82
CA SER A 558 18.20 -9.28 1.75
C SER A 558 16.73 -9.42 1.35
N GLU A 559 16.37 -10.33 0.43
CA GLU A 559 14.97 -10.63 0.08
C GLU A 559 14.18 -11.21 1.25
N LYS A 560 14.78 -12.18 1.95
CA LYS A 560 14.15 -12.84 3.09
C LYS A 560 13.96 -11.85 4.26
N SER A 561 14.87 -10.89 4.45
CA SER A 561 14.73 -9.82 5.45
C SER A 561 13.51 -8.94 5.18
N VAL A 562 13.34 -8.46 3.95
CA VAL A 562 12.21 -7.57 3.59
C VAL A 562 10.87 -8.29 3.72
N VAL A 563 10.79 -9.55 3.27
CA VAL A 563 9.56 -10.36 3.42
C VAL A 563 9.22 -10.58 4.90
N ARG A 564 10.23 -10.80 5.75
CA ARG A 564 10.07 -10.94 7.20
C ARG A 564 9.57 -9.65 7.85
N GLU A 565 10.14 -8.50 7.50
CA GLU A 565 9.75 -7.18 8.02
C GLU A 565 8.30 -6.82 7.67
N ILE A 566 7.88 -7.07 6.42
CA ILE A 566 6.48 -6.88 5.99
C ILE A 566 5.55 -7.78 6.80
N THR A 567 5.90 -9.05 6.94
CA THR A 567 5.09 -10.02 7.68
C THR A 567 4.95 -9.61 9.15
N GLN A 568 6.02 -9.07 9.75
CA GLN A 568 6.02 -8.59 11.13
C GLN A 568 5.10 -7.39 11.32
N TYR A 569 5.14 -6.42 10.41
CA TYR A 569 4.22 -5.29 10.44
C TYR A 569 2.75 -5.74 10.32
N LEU A 570 2.47 -6.70 9.44
CA LEU A 570 1.13 -7.27 9.29
C LEU A 570 0.65 -7.95 10.57
N ALA A 571 1.51 -8.73 11.23
CA ALA A 571 1.20 -9.43 12.46
C ALA A 571 0.94 -8.47 13.64
N GLN A 572 1.80 -7.47 13.83
CA GLN A 572 1.77 -6.63 15.04
C GLN A 572 0.79 -5.45 14.96
N ARG A 573 0.48 -4.96 13.75
CA ARG A 573 -0.32 -3.74 13.58
C ARG A 573 -1.59 -3.99 12.78
N VAL A 574 -1.51 -4.73 11.68
CA VAL A 574 -2.64 -4.87 10.76
C VAL A 574 -3.70 -5.82 11.30
N VAL A 575 -3.36 -7.07 11.58
CA VAL A 575 -4.35 -8.09 12.01
C VAL A 575 -5.01 -7.74 13.35
N PRO A 576 -4.29 -7.26 14.39
CA PRO A 576 -4.91 -6.76 15.62
C PRO A 576 -5.81 -5.55 15.37
N GLY A 577 -5.41 -4.66 14.47
CA GLY A 577 -6.23 -3.52 14.02
C GLY A 577 -7.56 -3.95 13.41
N LEU A 578 -7.59 -5.03 12.61
CA LEU A 578 -8.83 -5.52 11.99
C LEU A 578 -9.93 -5.84 13.03
N ARG A 579 -9.55 -6.24 14.25
CA ARG A 579 -10.51 -6.47 15.35
C ARG A 579 -11.00 -5.19 16.00
N ARG A 580 -10.13 -4.18 16.10
CA ARG A 580 -10.43 -2.88 16.74
C ARG A 580 -11.28 -1.97 15.85
N PHE A 581 -11.12 -2.07 14.54
CA PHE A 581 -11.72 -1.16 13.57
C PHE A 581 -13.10 -1.63 13.02
N LEU A 582 -13.72 -2.69 13.58
CA LEU A 582 -15.08 -3.15 13.23
C LEU A 582 -15.33 -3.24 11.70
N ILE A 583 -14.37 -3.79 10.96
CA ILE A 583 -14.48 -3.99 9.51
C ILE A 583 -15.51 -5.08 9.21
N ASP A 584 -16.33 -4.90 8.16
CA ASP A 584 -17.26 -5.90 7.62
C ASP A 584 -16.66 -7.32 7.66
N ALA A 585 -17.42 -8.28 8.19
CA ALA A 585 -16.97 -9.66 8.39
C ALA A 585 -16.41 -10.31 7.11
N ASP A 586 -17.06 -10.07 5.96
CA ASP A 586 -16.65 -10.63 4.66
C ASP A 586 -15.35 -10.01 4.12
N ARG A 587 -15.13 -8.72 4.38
CA ARG A 587 -13.88 -8.03 4.00
C ARG A 587 -12.72 -8.53 4.85
N THR A 588 -12.93 -8.64 6.15
CA THR A 588 -11.94 -9.22 7.08
C THR A 588 -11.55 -10.63 6.66
N ALA A 589 -12.52 -11.48 6.33
CA ALA A 589 -12.29 -12.83 5.83
C ALA A 589 -11.50 -12.86 4.51
N SER A 590 -11.82 -11.97 3.55
CA SER A 590 -11.13 -11.87 2.26
C SER A 590 -9.67 -11.45 2.40
N ILE A 591 -9.40 -10.44 3.23
CA ILE A 591 -8.05 -9.94 3.51
C ILE A 591 -7.21 -11.05 4.14
N CYS A 592 -7.75 -11.70 5.17
CA CYS A 592 -7.10 -12.81 5.84
C CYS A 592 -6.81 -13.98 4.88
N SER A 593 -7.75 -14.30 3.99
CA SER A 593 -7.57 -15.35 2.98
C SER A 593 -6.43 -15.02 1.99
N ASN A 594 -6.30 -13.75 1.58
CA ASN A 594 -5.19 -13.32 0.73
C ASN A 594 -3.83 -13.41 1.45
N MET A 595 -3.75 -12.98 2.72
CA MET A 595 -2.53 -13.09 3.52
C MET A 595 -2.08 -14.56 3.62
N ILE A 596 -3.03 -15.47 3.79
CA ILE A 596 -2.75 -16.90 3.80
C ILE A 596 -2.26 -17.42 2.47
N TYR A 597 -2.91 -17.03 1.37
CA TYR A 597 -2.55 -17.51 0.05
C TYR A 597 -1.14 -17.06 -0.36
N TYR A 598 -0.78 -15.79 -0.12
CA TYR A 598 0.47 -15.21 -0.61
C TYR A 598 1.66 -15.33 0.35
N ILE A 599 1.43 -15.35 1.66
CA ILE A 599 2.51 -15.31 2.67
C ILE A 599 2.61 -16.64 3.41
N VAL A 600 1.55 -17.03 4.11
CA VAL A 600 1.60 -18.18 5.04
C VAL A 600 1.69 -19.52 4.29
N GLY A 601 0.87 -19.70 3.25
CA GLY A 601 0.80 -20.93 2.46
C GLY A 601 2.13 -21.34 1.84
N PRO A 602 2.83 -20.44 1.11
CA PRO A 602 4.16 -20.73 0.58
C PRO A 602 5.19 -21.00 1.66
N ALA A 603 5.14 -20.27 2.80
CA ALA A 603 6.08 -20.45 3.90
C ALA A 603 5.97 -21.82 4.58
N LEU A 604 4.75 -22.37 4.72
CA LEU A 604 4.53 -23.69 5.32
C LEU A 604 4.78 -24.86 4.37
N LYS A 605 4.68 -24.66 3.05
CA LYS A 605 4.82 -25.75 2.04
C LYS A 605 6.24 -25.99 1.53
N THR A 606 7.19 -25.07 1.72
CA THR A 606 8.47 -25.05 1.00
C THR A 606 9.62 -25.89 1.60
N ARG A 607 9.39 -26.82 2.54
CA ARG A 607 10.49 -27.59 3.18
C ARG A 607 10.26 -29.11 3.20
N ASN A 608 11.32 -29.86 2.86
CA ASN A 608 11.28 -31.29 2.55
C ASN A 608 11.42 -32.24 3.77
N LYS A 609 11.66 -31.75 5.00
CA LYS A 609 11.88 -32.63 6.18
C LYS A 609 11.06 -32.29 7.43
N SER A 610 10.89 -31.00 7.75
CA SER A 610 10.11 -30.50 8.89
C SER A 610 9.31 -29.25 8.50
N ILE A 611 8.26 -28.96 9.26
CA ILE A 611 7.41 -27.77 9.09
C ILE A 611 7.99 -26.63 9.95
N ASP A 612 9.19 -26.19 9.61
CA ASP A 612 9.87 -25.08 10.30
C ASP A 612 9.74 -23.80 9.49
N ALA A 613 8.84 -22.91 9.93
CA ALA A 613 8.66 -21.56 9.40
C ALA A 613 9.28 -20.49 10.32
N ASP A 614 9.43 -19.28 9.79
CA ASP A 614 9.89 -18.12 10.57
C ASP A 614 8.89 -17.81 11.70
N PRO A 615 9.33 -17.54 12.95
CA PRO A 615 8.46 -17.18 14.07
C PRO A 615 7.41 -16.10 13.75
N VAL A 616 7.74 -15.15 12.87
CA VAL A 616 6.83 -14.06 12.47
C VAL A 616 5.58 -14.59 11.74
N ILE A 617 5.70 -15.71 11.01
CA ILE A 617 4.57 -16.35 10.33
C ILE A 617 3.58 -16.93 11.36
N PHE A 618 4.10 -17.48 12.45
CA PHE A 618 3.28 -18.02 13.54
C PHE A 618 2.62 -16.90 14.36
N GLU A 619 3.30 -15.77 14.57
CA GLU A 619 2.71 -14.57 15.18
C GLU A 619 1.52 -14.05 14.35
N LEU A 620 1.69 -13.96 13.03
CA LEU A 620 0.61 -13.59 12.12
C LEU A 620 -0.59 -14.56 12.21
N LEU A 621 -0.34 -15.86 12.14
CA LEU A 621 -1.38 -16.89 12.27
C LEU A 621 -2.07 -16.86 13.64
N HIS A 622 -1.31 -16.62 14.71
CA HIS A 622 -1.85 -16.51 16.06
C HIS A 622 -2.82 -15.33 16.15
N GLU A 623 -2.44 -14.16 15.63
CA GLU A 623 -3.31 -13.00 15.58
C GLU A 623 -4.53 -13.21 14.65
N MET A 624 -4.42 -14.00 13.59
CA MET A 624 -5.60 -14.35 12.78
C MET A 624 -6.53 -15.29 13.56
N SER A 625 -5.98 -16.21 14.36
CA SER A 625 -6.74 -17.23 15.09
C SER A 625 -7.69 -16.66 16.15
N GLN A 626 -7.33 -15.55 16.80
CA GLN A 626 -8.20 -14.89 17.78
C GLN A 626 -9.26 -13.98 17.14
N ASN A 627 -9.31 -13.84 15.80
CA ASN A 627 -10.36 -13.09 15.11
C ASN A 627 -11.47 -14.04 14.59
N PRO A 628 -12.72 -13.96 15.12
CA PRO A 628 -13.82 -14.83 14.68
C PRO A 628 -14.14 -14.76 13.18
N HIS A 629 -13.95 -13.59 12.56
CA HIS A 629 -14.22 -13.38 11.14
C HIS A 629 -13.14 -13.95 10.22
N ALA A 630 -11.95 -14.30 10.76
CA ALA A 630 -10.85 -14.86 10.00
C ALA A 630 -10.83 -16.39 9.99
N VAL A 631 -11.71 -17.06 10.76
CA VAL A 631 -11.70 -18.54 10.92
C VAL A 631 -11.72 -19.27 9.59
N LYS A 632 -12.57 -18.84 8.63
CA LYS A 632 -12.65 -19.48 7.31
C LYS A 632 -11.35 -19.38 6.50
N ALA A 633 -10.51 -18.38 6.78
CA ALA A 633 -9.26 -18.17 6.07
C ALA A 633 -8.15 -19.14 6.55
N TRP A 634 -7.93 -19.24 7.86
CA TRP A 634 -6.79 -19.97 8.44
C TRP A 634 -7.06 -21.43 8.79
N ARG A 635 -8.32 -21.79 9.06
CA ARG A 635 -8.68 -23.11 9.60
C ARG A 635 -8.23 -24.27 8.70
N SER A 636 -8.45 -24.18 7.39
CA SER A 636 -8.08 -25.24 6.44
C SER A 636 -6.56 -25.44 6.38
N LEU A 637 -5.80 -24.35 6.26
CA LEU A 637 -4.34 -24.41 6.20
C LEU A 637 -3.74 -25.05 7.45
N VAL A 638 -4.16 -24.63 8.64
CA VAL A 638 -3.68 -25.20 9.91
C VAL A 638 -4.10 -26.67 10.04
N SER A 639 -5.34 -27.00 9.64
CA SER A 639 -5.84 -28.38 9.60
C SER A 639 -5.00 -29.28 8.70
N ASP A 640 -4.70 -28.83 7.49
CA ASP A 640 -3.94 -29.60 6.50
C ASP A 640 -2.50 -29.80 6.98
N THR A 641 -1.92 -28.76 7.57
CA THR A 641 -0.55 -28.80 8.12
C THR A 641 -0.46 -29.76 9.32
N PHE A 642 -1.47 -29.76 10.20
CA PHE A 642 -1.54 -30.70 11.34
C PHE A 642 -1.76 -32.16 10.90
N THR A 643 -2.43 -32.37 9.76
CA THR A 643 -2.68 -33.70 9.20
C THR A 643 -1.47 -34.24 8.44
N ASP A 644 -0.47 -33.42 8.11
CA ASP A 644 0.78 -33.86 7.49
C ASP A 644 1.53 -34.85 8.42
N ASN A 645 2.05 -35.94 7.86
CA ASN A 645 2.81 -36.94 8.63
C ASN A 645 4.16 -36.40 9.14
N ARG A 646 4.65 -35.31 8.55
CA ARG A 646 5.91 -34.64 8.94
C ARG A 646 5.71 -33.64 10.09
N PHE A 647 4.48 -33.42 10.54
CA PHE A 647 4.17 -32.43 11.58
C PHE A 647 4.98 -32.66 12.86
N PHE A 648 5.03 -33.90 13.33
CA PHE A 648 5.79 -34.30 14.52
C PHE A 648 7.27 -34.53 14.24
N ASN A 649 7.84 -34.04 13.13
CA ASN A 649 9.29 -34.03 12.92
C ASN A 649 9.91 -32.66 13.30
N ALA A 650 9.10 -31.71 13.76
CA ALA A 650 9.55 -30.39 14.19
C ALA A 650 10.24 -30.43 15.57
N SER A 651 11.04 -29.42 15.90
CA SER A 651 11.67 -29.34 17.23
C SER A 651 10.63 -29.21 18.36
N PRO A 652 10.89 -29.67 19.59
CA PRO A 652 10.00 -29.46 20.74
C PRO A 652 9.65 -27.99 21.03
N SER A 653 10.48 -27.05 20.57
CA SER A 653 10.17 -25.61 20.63
C SER A 653 8.97 -25.20 19.77
N ALA A 654 8.57 -26.04 18.81
CA ALA A 654 7.43 -25.81 17.93
C ALA A 654 6.08 -25.77 18.69
N ASP A 655 6.01 -26.41 19.86
CA ASP A 655 4.86 -26.37 20.76
C ASP A 655 4.44 -24.94 21.14
N GLN A 656 5.42 -24.05 21.36
CA GLN A 656 5.17 -22.64 21.70
C GLN A 656 4.31 -21.92 20.65
N TYR A 657 4.46 -22.32 19.38
CA TYR A 657 3.73 -21.73 18.26
C TYR A 657 2.47 -22.54 17.91
N TRP A 658 2.57 -23.86 17.83
CA TRP A 658 1.48 -24.72 17.39
C TRP A 658 0.42 -24.97 18.46
N GLY A 659 0.79 -25.05 19.74
CA GLY A 659 -0.15 -25.34 20.84
C GLY A 659 -1.37 -24.40 20.85
N PRO A 660 -1.17 -23.07 20.86
CA PRO A 660 -2.26 -22.10 20.77
C PRO A 660 -3.09 -22.23 19.48
N LEU A 661 -2.45 -22.49 18.34
CA LEU A 661 -3.14 -22.63 17.05
C LEU A 661 -4.02 -23.88 16.97
N ILE A 662 -3.54 -25.02 17.50
CA ILE A 662 -4.32 -26.26 17.55
C ILE A 662 -5.50 -26.12 18.53
N GLN A 663 -5.32 -25.42 19.65
CA GLN A 663 -6.43 -25.10 20.56
C GLN A 663 -7.47 -24.21 19.88
N GLY A 664 -7.04 -23.18 19.14
CA GLY A 664 -7.92 -22.35 18.32
C GLY A 664 -8.68 -23.19 17.28
N LEU A 665 -7.99 -24.12 16.60
CA LEU A 665 -8.57 -25.01 15.60
C LEU A 665 -9.68 -25.89 16.18
N VAL A 666 -9.41 -26.60 17.28
CA VAL A 666 -10.39 -27.49 17.92
C VAL A 666 -11.57 -26.71 18.51
N THR A 667 -11.33 -25.49 19.00
CA THR A 667 -12.40 -24.60 19.49
C THR A 667 -13.32 -24.14 18.34
N SER A 668 -12.75 -23.87 17.17
CA SER A 668 -13.49 -23.45 15.98
C SER A 668 -14.26 -24.59 15.29
N ASP A 669 -13.85 -25.84 15.49
CA ASP A 669 -14.31 -27.02 14.77
C ASP A 669 -14.61 -28.18 15.74
N LYS A 670 -15.81 -28.16 16.33
CA LYS A 670 -16.20 -29.05 17.44
C LYS A 670 -16.23 -30.54 17.05
N GLU A 671 -16.44 -30.86 15.79
CA GLU A 671 -16.54 -32.24 15.29
C GLU A 671 -15.15 -32.88 15.11
N ARG A 672 -14.10 -32.07 14.95
CA ARG A 672 -12.73 -32.51 14.67
C ARG A 672 -12.18 -33.50 15.69
N PHE A 673 -12.53 -33.33 16.97
CA PHE A 673 -12.11 -34.27 18.01
C PHE A 673 -12.72 -35.65 17.79
N ALA A 674 -14.03 -35.70 17.54
CA ALA A 674 -14.75 -36.96 17.30
C ALA A 674 -14.26 -37.63 16.00
N ASP A 675 -14.01 -36.85 14.95
CA ASP A 675 -13.44 -37.35 13.70
C ASP A 675 -12.07 -38.00 13.90
N LEU A 676 -11.17 -37.36 14.66
CA LEU A 676 -9.87 -37.94 14.99
C LEU A 676 -10.02 -39.20 15.87
N ALA A 677 -10.89 -39.18 16.87
CA ALA A 677 -11.15 -40.34 17.72
C ALA A 677 -11.70 -41.54 16.91
N SER A 678 -12.52 -41.29 15.88
CA SER A 678 -13.03 -42.35 14.99
C SER A 678 -11.93 -43.02 14.17
N LYS A 679 -10.86 -42.28 13.79
CA LYS A 679 -9.71 -42.79 13.04
C LYS A 679 -8.78 -43.68 13.88
N VAL A 680 -8.93 -43.66 15.20
CA VAL A 680 -8.19 -44.51 16.15
C VAL A 680 -8.83 -45.91 16.27
N SER A 681 -9.88 -46.22 15.50
CA SER A 681 -10.60 -47.49 15.54
C SER A 681 -9.71 -48.74 15.37
N THR A 682 -10.03 -49.79 16.12
CA THR A 682 -9.43 -51.13 16.05
C THR A 682 -10.02 -52.00 14.94
N THR A 683 -11.10 -51.55 14.28
CA THR A 683 -11.74 -52.28 13.18
C THR A 683 -10.85 -52.24 11.94
N SER A 684 -10.39 -53.41 11.49
CA SER A 684 -9.62 -53.55 10.25
C SER A 684 -10.40 -53.00 9.07
N SER A 685 -9.74 -52.23 8.20
CA SER A 685 -10.40 -51.74 6.98
C SER A 685 -10.76 -52.93 6.08
N ALA A 686 -11.98 -52.96 5.53
CA ALA A 686 -12.49 -54.06 4.69
C ALA A 686 -11.80 -54.16 3.30
N ASN A 687 -10.72 -53.39 3.09
CA ASN A 687 -9.98 -53.32 1.84
C ASN A 687 -8.81 -54.32 1.87
N ILE A 688 -9.00 -55.46 1.23
CA ILE A 688 -8.05 -56.59 1.09
C ILE A 688 -6.67 -56.17 0.50
N PHE A 689 -6.55 -54.97 -0.07
CA PHE A 689 -5.32 -54.44 -0.68
C PHE A 689 -4.56 -53.41 0.18
N THR A 690 -4.97 -53.17 1.43
CA THR A 690 -4.30 -52.19 2.31
C THR A 690 -3.19 -52.85 3.14
N ASN A 691 -2.02 -52.23 3.20
CA ASN A 691 -0.88 -52.73 3.97
C ASN A 691 -1.16 -52.58 5.48
N ARG A 692 -1.07 -53.69 6.24
CA ARG A 692 -1.28 -53.74 7.70
C ARG A 692 -0.37 -52.77 8.46
N GLU A 693 0.87 -52.60 8.00
CA GLU A 693 1.83 -51.65 8.59
C GLU A 693 1.44 -50.19 8.35
N LEU A 694 0.82 -49.91 7.19
CA LEU A 694 0.34 -48.56 6.89
C LEU A 694 -0.90 -48.22 7.73
N GLU A 695 -1.76 -49.22 8.02
CA GLU A 695 -2.90 -49.06 8.90
C GLU A 695 -2.47 -48.83 10.36
N SER A 696 -1.48 -49.59 10.86
CA SER A 696 -0.92 -49.38 12.19
C SER A 696 -0.23 -48.02 12.31
N LEU A 697 0.53 -47.59 11.30
CA LEU A 697 1.15 -46.26 11.25
C LEU A 697 0.11 -45.13 11.24
N SER A 698 -0.93 -45.24 10.43
CA SER A 698 -2.03 -44.27 10.38
C SER A 698 -2.72 -44.14 11.73
N ARG A 699 -2.98 -45.28 12.40
CA ARG A 699 -3.58 -45.34 13.73
C ARG A 699 -2.68 -44.73 14.80
N ALA A 700 -1.38 -45.06 14.80
CA ALA A 700 -0.40 -44.48 15.71
C ALA A 700 -0.33 -42.95 15.57
N LEU A 701 -0.26 -42.44 14.34
CA LEU A 701 -0.25 -41.00 14.08
C LEU A 701 -1.58 -40.32 14.42
N ALA A 702 -2.73 -41.00 14.26
CA ALA A 702 -4.02 -40.47 14.69
C ALA A 702 -4.09 -40.34 16.22
N LEU A 703 -3.61 -41.35 16.94
CA LEU A 703 -3.52 -41.32 18.40
C LEU A 703 -2.55 -40.25 18.87
N ARG A 704 -1.37 -40.11 18.25
CA ARG A 704 -0.42 -39.03 18.57
C ARG A 704 -1.01 -37.63 18.39
N ARG A 705 -1.82 -37.42 17.34
CA ARG A 705 -2.57 -36.15 17.15
C ARG A 705 -3.58 -35.89 18.26
N LEU A 706 -4.31 -36.93 18.68
CA LEU A 706 -5.23 -36.83 19.81
C LEU A 706 -4.48 -36.51 21.11
N THR A 707 -3.36 -37.19 21.36
CA THR A 707 -2.45 -36.93 22.48
C THR A 707 -1.96 -35.48 22.49
N TYR A 708 -1.57 -34.93 21.34
CA TYR A 708 -1.11 -33.55 21.25
C TYR A 708 -2.22 -32.52 21.49
N ILE A 709 -3.45 -32.80 21.04
CA ILE A 709 -4.62 -31.97 21.35
C ILE A 709 -4.85 -31.90 22.86
N LEU A 710 -4.78 -33.05 23.55
CA LEU A 710 -4.88 -33.11 25.01
C LEU A 710 -3.74 -32.36 25.69
N LEU A 711 -2.50 -32.55 25.21
CA LEU A 711 -1.31 -31.89 25.77
C LEU A 711 -1.36 -30.36 25.61
N SER A 712 -1.91 -29.85 24.50
CA SER A 712 -1.98 -28.41 24.22
C SER A 712 -3.07 -27.69 25.03
N GLY A 713 -4.00 -28.43 25.65
CA GLY A 713 -5.11 -27.87 26.41
C GLY A 713 -4.74 -27.56 27.86
N PRO A 714 -5.41 -26.59 28.51
CA PRO A 714 -5.36 -26.47 29.96
C PRO A 714 -5.93 -27.72 30.64
N LYS A 715 -5.59 -27.90 31.91
CA LYS A 715 -6.06 -29.02 32.74
C LYS A 715 -7.60 -29.09 32.71
N ASP A 716 -8.12 -30.31 32.60
CA ASP A 716 -9.55 -30.66 32.59
C ASP A 716 -10.38 -30.07 31.43
N ARG A 717 -9.77 -29.48 30.40
CA ARG A 717 -10.51 -28.96 29.22
C ARG A 717 -11.34 -30.05 28.51
N TYR A 718 -10.85 -31.29 28.47
CA TYR A 718 -11.43 -32.37 27.67
C TYR A 718 -12.27 -33.38 28.46
N LEU A 719 -12.75 -33.02 29.66
CA LEU A 719 -13.59 -33.91 30.49
C LEU A 719 -14.84 -34.40 29.75
N THR A 720 -15.46 -33.58 28.90
CA THR A 720 -16.64 -33.98 28.11
C THR A 720 -16.33 -35.06 27.06
N GLN A 721 -15.08 -35.12 26.60
CA GLN A 721 -14.61 -36.11 25.64
C GLN A 721 -13.92 -37.30 26.34
N LEU A 722 -13.79 -37.29 27.66
CA LEU A 722 -13.13 -38.36 28.41
C LEU A 722 -13.73 -39.76 28.15
N PRO A 723 -15.07 -39.94 28.10
CA PRO A 723 -15.64 -41.27 27.85
C PRO A 723 -15.19 -41.89 26.51
N ILE A 724 -15.17 -41.10 25.43
CA ILE A 724 -14.73 -41.59 24.11
C ILE A 724 -13.22 -41.85 24.09
N ILE A 725 -12.43 -41.08 24.85
CA ILE A 725 -10.99 -41.33 25.01
C ILE A 725 -10.76 -42.65 25.75
N GLN A 726 -11.45 -42.87 26.88
CA GLN A 726 -11.34 -44.09 27.67
C GLN A 726 -11.73 -45.34 26.87
N GLU A 727 -12.86 -45.28 26.16
CA GLU A 727 -13.30 -46.36 25.27
C GLU A 727 -12.20 -46.72 24.26
N LYS A 728 -11.65 -45.73 23.55
CA LYS A 728 -10.64 -45.98 22.52
C LYS A 728 -9.32 -46.50 23.09
N LEU A 729 -8.88 -46.00 24.24
CA LEU A 729 -7.65 -46.51 24.88
C LEU A 729 -7.82 -47.96 25.36
N VAL A 730 -8.97 -48.30 25.95
CA VAL A 730 -9.26 -49.67 26.39
C VAL A 730 -9.35 -50.62 25.19
N ASP A 731 -10.00 -50.20 24.11
CA ASP A 731 -10.08 -50.98 22.87
C ASP A 731 -8.68 -51.27 22.30
N LEU A 732 -7.80 -50.26 22.25
CA LEU A 732 -6.44 -50.41 21.73
C LEU A 732 -5.57 -51.31 22.61
N LEU A 733 -5.66 -51.17 23.94
CA LEU A 733 -4.91 -52.01 24.89
C LEU A 733 -5.28 -53.49 24.75
N ARG A 734 -6.56 -53.80 24.52
CA ARG A 734 -7.05 -55.18 24.39
C ARG A 734 -6.84 -55.78 23.01
N ALA A 735 -6.76 -54.95 21.97
CA ALA A 735 -6.66 -55.42 20.59
C ALA A 735 -5.20 -55.63 20.13
N PRO A 736 -4.91 -56.62 19.27
CA PRO A 736 -3.58 -56.85 18.71
C PRO A 736 -3.28 -55.87 17.56
N VAL A 737 -3.16 -54.57 17.87
CA VAL A 737 -2.96 -53.49 16.89
C VAL A 737 -1.50 -53.24 16.51
N GLY A 738 -0.55 -53.92 17.16
CA GLY A 738 0.90 -53.84 16.94
C GLY A 738 1.62 -52.94 17.95
N ASP A 739 2.90 -53.26 18.20
CA ASP A 739 3.69 -52.68 19.29
C ASP A 739 3.85 -51.16 19.17
N MET A 740 4.03 -50.64 17.95
CA MET A 740 4.10 -49.20 17.70
C MET A 740 2.84 -48.44 18.14
N VAL A 741 1.66 -49.03 17.96
CA VAL A 741 0.39 -48.39 18.38
C VAL A 741 0.27 -48.44 19.90
N HIS A 742 0.64 -49.55 20.52
CA HIS A 742 0.67 -49.67 21.98
C HIS A 742 1.67 -48.69 22.62
N ALA A 743 2.79 -48.41 21.97
CA ALA A 743 3.73 -47.39 22.45
C ALA A 743 3.10 -45.99 22.50
N GLU A 744 2.31 -45.63 21.49
CA GLU A 744 1.52 -44.37 21.49
C GLU A 744 0.41 -44.35 22.54
N VAL A 745 -0.16 -45.50 22.90
CA VAL A 745 -1.15 -45.60 23.99
C VAL A 745 -0.51 -45.19 25.31
N TYR A 746 0.68 -45.69 25.63
CA TYR A 746 1.38 -45.29 26.85
C TYR A 746 1.77 -43.80 26.85
N LEU A 747 2.17 -43.24 25.69
CA LEU A 747 2.36 -41.80 25.58
C LEU A 747 1.07 -41.01 25.83
N CYS A 748 -0.06 -41.46 25.27
CA CYS A 748 -1.37 -40.85 25.48
C CYS A 748 -1.79 -40.91 26.95
N LEU A 749 -1.59 -42.06 27.62
CA LEU A 749 -1.87 -42.22 29.04
C LEU A 749 -1.03 -41.23 29.87
N ARG A 750 0.27 -41.11 29.59
CA ARG A 750 1.13 -40.15 30.30
C ARG A 750 0.61 -38.71 30.23
N VAL A 751 0.16 -38.27 29.05
CA VAL A 751 -0.46 -36.95 28.87
C VAL A 751 -1.80 -36.86 29.61
N LEU A 752 -2.62 -37.91 29.54
CA LEU A 752 -3.94 -37.96 30.17
C LEU A 752 -3.85 -37.78 31.70
N PHE A 753 -2.94 -38.51 32.36
CA PHE A 753 -2.71 -38.44 33.80
C PHE A 753 -2.13 -37.08 34.26
N CYS A 754 -1.55 -36.29 33.35
CA CYS A 754 -1.10 -34.92 33.65
C CYS A 754 -2.18 -33.86 33.37
N ARG A 755 -3.12 -34.13 32.46
CA ARG A 755 -4.10 -33.15 31.97
C ARG A 755 -5.50 -33.34 32.55
N ILE A 756 -5.81 -34.50 33.13
CA ILE A 756 -7.10 -34.79 33.75
C ILE A 756 -6.86 -35.16 35.20
N ASP A 757 -7.70 -34.65 36.10
CA ASP A 757 -7.66 -35.05 37.50
C ASP A 757 -7.85 -36.55 37.67
N ASN A 758 -6.97 -37.16 38.48
CA ASN A 758 -6.86 -38.61 38.60
C ASN A 758 -8.17 -39.28 39.10
N GLN A 759 -9.01 -38.56 39.84
CA GLN A 759 -10.35 -39.02 40.26
C GLN A 759 -11.24 -39.49 39.11
N HIS A 760 -11.00 -38.99 37.88
CA HIS A 760 -11.77 -39.36 36.69
C HIS A 760 -11.14 -40.51 35.90
N LEU A 761 -9.92 -40.94 36.27
CA LEU A 761 -9.13 -41.94 35.54
C LEU A 761 -9.12 -43.32 36.22
N SER A 762 -9.69 -43.44 37.42
CA SER A 762 -9.65 -44.67 38.23
C SER A 762 -10.14 -45.92 37.48
N GLY A 763 -11.11 -45.76 36.57
CA GLY A 763 -11.65 -46.85 35.75
C GLY A 763 -10.69 -47.45 34.72
N LEU A 764 -9.58 -46.80 34.40
CA LEU A 764 -8.58 -47.30 33.45
C LEU A 764 -7.56 -48.26 34.09
N TRP A 765 -7.30 -48.14 35.39
CA TRP A 765 -6.24 -48.88 36.08
C TRP A 765 -6.32 -50.40 35.91
N PRO A 766 -7.48 -51.08 36.02
CA PRO A 766 -7.53 -52.54 35.86
C PRO A 766 -6.97 -53.02 34.52
N VAL A 767 -7.25 -52.30 33.43
CA VAL A 767 -6.76 -52.64 32.08
C VAL A 767 -5.29 -52.28 31.93
N ILE A 768 -4.88 -51.10 32.42
CA ILE A 768 -3.48 -50.65 32.39
C ILE A 768 -2.57 -51.63 33.15
N LEU A 769 -2.95 -52.02 34.36
CA LEU A 769 -2.19 -52.94 35.21
C LEU A 769 -2.06 -54.32 34.56
N THR A 770 -3.17 -54.84 34.01
CA THR A 770 -3.17 -56.15 33.34
C THR A 770 -2.20 -56.17 32.16
N GLU A 771 -2.20 -55.13 31.31
CA GLU A 771 -1.32 -55.07 30.14
C GLU A 771 0.13 -54.71 30.50
N LEU A 772 0.37 -53.88 31.52
CA LEU A 772 1.74 -53.61 32.02
C LEU A 772 2.39 -54.87 32.60
N LEU A 773 1.67 -55.60 33.46
CA LEU A 773 2.18 -56.84 34.03
C LEU A 773 2.42 -57.87 32.92
N ARG A 774 1.46 -58.05 32.00
CA ARG A 774 1.63 -58.97 30.86
C ARG A 774 2.85 -58.61 30.01
N LEU A 775 3.08 -57.33 29.75
CA LEU A 775 4.23 -56.86 28.99
C LEU A 775 5.54 -57.15 29.74
N PHE A 776 5.67 -56.74 31.00
CA PHE A 776 6.90 -56.92 31.76
C PHE A 776 7.19 -58.39 32.11
N ASP A 777 6.18 -59.20 32.41
CA ASP A 777 6.35 -60.65 32.63
C ASP A 777 6.85 -61.34 31.35
N SER A 778 6.40 -60.89 30.18
CA SER A 778 6.92 -61.44 28.92
C SER A 778 8.42 -61.21 28.73
N LEU A 779 9.00 -60.15 29.33
CA LEU A 779 10.43 -59.84 29.29
C LEU A 779 11.25 -60.72 30.24
N VAL A 780 10.62 -61.20 31.32
CA VAL A 780 11.22 -62.19 32.23
C VAL A 780 11.35 -63.54 31.50
N GLU A 781 10.45 -63.84 30.57
CA GLU A 781 10.44 -65.12 29.86
C GLU A 781 11.18 -65.09 28.51
N HIS A 782 11.22 -63.94 27.82
CA HIS A 782 11.72 -63.82 26.45
C HIS A 782 12.68 -62.64 26.28
N ALA A 783 13.77 -62.84 25.53
CA ALA A 783 14.71 -61.78 25.17
C ALA A 783 14.10 -60.82 24.13
N VAL A 784 14.31 -59.51 24.34
CA VAL A 784 13.86 -58.46 23.41
C VAL A 784 14.93 -58.23 22.32
N PRO A 785 14.57 -58.28 21.02
CA PRO A 785 15.51 -57.94 19.98
C PRO A 785 15.84 -56.44 19.97
N ASP A 786 17.13 -56.11 19.88
CA ASP A 786 17.61 -54.73 19.74
C ASP A 786 17.00 -54.06 18.50
N GLY A 787 16.64 -52.78 18.63
CA GLY A 787 16.02 -52.00 17.56
C GLY A 787 14.60 -52.43 17.12
N SER A 788 13.94 -53.33 17.86
CA SER A 788 12.56 -53.76 17.57
C SER A 788 11.49 -52.75 18.04
N ASP A 789 10.29 -52.82 17.45
CA ASP A 789 9.14 -52.05 17.93
C ASP A 789 8.70 -52.47 19.34
N LEU A 790 8.92 -53.75 19.70
CA LEU A 790 8.71 -54.27 21.06
C LEU A 790 9.61 -53.54 22.08
N LEU A 791 10.88 -53.29 21.74
CA LEU A 791 11.77 -52.52 22.61
C LEU A 791 11.26 -51.09 22.83
N GLN A 792 10.72 -50.44 21.80
CA GLN A 792 10.13 -49.11 21.94
C GLN A 792 8.83 -49.13 22.76
N LEU A 793 8.04 -50.20 22.66
CA LEU A 793 6.87 -50.43 23.50
C LEU A 793 7.27 -50.57 24.97
N VAL A 794 8.24 -51.44 25.28
CA VAL A 794 8.77 -51.61 26.64
C VAL A 794 9.26 -50.27 27.20
N PHE A 795 10.03 -49.53 26.40
CA PHE A 795 10.52 -48.23 26.82
C PHE A 795 9.40 -47.21 27.10
N SER A 796 8.35 -47.20 26.28
CA SER A 796 7.18 -46.34 26.50
C SER A 796 6.41 -46.71 27.78
N ALA A 797 6.33 -48.00 28.11
CA ALA A 797 5.71 -48.52 29.33
C ALA A 797 6.55 -48.16 30.56
N CYS A 798 7.87 -48.30 30.49
CA CYS A 798 8.79 -47.84 31.55
C CYS A 798 8.67 -46.33 31.80
N LYS A 799 8.57 -45.51 30.74
CA LYS A 799 8.31 -44.07 30.88
C LYS A 799 6.96 -43.73 31.50
N PHE A 800 5.95 -44.57 31.26
CA PHE A 800 4.64 -44.42 31.91
C PHE A 800 4.75 -44.76 33.40
N LEU A 801 5.39 -45.88 33.75
CA LEU A 801 5.64 -46.27 35.14
C LEU A 801 6.48 -45.23 35.90
N ASP A 802 7.57 -44.73 35.30
CA ASP A 802 8.40 -43.65 35.86
C ASP A 802 7.55 -42.40 36.15
N LEU A 803 6.63 -42.04 35.25
CA LEU A 803 5.70 -40.93 35.49
C LEU A 803 4.73 -41.20 36.65
N THR A 804 4.15 -42.41 36.75
CA THR A 804 3.20 -42.73 37.83
C THR A 804 3.89 -42.74 39.20
N LEU A 805 5.14 -43.22 39.25
CA LEU A 805 6.01 -43.16 40.44
C LEU A 805 6.37 -41.72 40.84
N VAL A 806 6.46 -40.79 39.90
CA VAL A 806 6.67 -39.36 40.18
C VAL A 806 5.39 -38.67 40.66
N LEU A 807 4.25 -38.99 40.04
CA LEU A 807 2.96 -38.39 40.37
C LEU A 807 2.40 -38.87 41.70
N GLN A 808 2.63 -40.14 42.08
CA GLN A 808 2.17 -40.74 43.36
C GLN A 808 0.66 -40.54 43.57
N THR A 809 -0.12 -40.89 42.55
CA THR A 809 -1.59 -40.84 42.63
C THR A 809 -2.12 -41.92 43.56
N GLU A 810 -3.15 -41.60 44.36
CA GLU A 810 -3.75 -42.53 45.34
C GLU A 810 -4.13 -43.89 44.73
N ASP A 811 -4.71 -43.88 43.52
CA ASP A 811 -5.11 -45.10 42.80
C ASP A 811 -3.91 -45.99 42.38
N PHE A 812 -2.72 -45.40 42.20
CA PHE A 812 -1.52 -46.16 41.83
C PHE A 812 -0.78 -46.70 43.06
N GLN A 813 -0.77 -45.94 44.16
CA GLN A 813 -0.03 -46.31 45.38
C GLN A 813 -0.41 -47.68 45.93
N ILE A 814 -1.70 -48.05 45.86
CA ILE A 814 -2.19 -49.38 46.27
C ILE A 814 -1.64 -50.54 45.41
N HIS A 815 -1.06 -50.21 44.25
CA HIS A 815 -0.55 -51.12 43.24
C HIS A 815 0.98 -50.99 43.02
N GLU A 816 1.62 -50.01 43.67
CA GLU A 816 3.02 -49.64 43.48
C GLU A 816 3.98 -50.80 43.77
N TRP A 817 3.72 -51.54 44.84
CA TRP A 817 4.49 -52.71 45.30
C TRP A 817 4.66 -53.81 44.24
N MET A 818 3.76 -53.90 43.25
CA MET A 818 3.88 -54.89 42.17
C MET A 818 5.02 -54.54 41.21
N PHE A 819 5.34 -53.25 41.10
CA PHE A 819 6.32 -52.74 40.14
C PHE A 819 7.67 -52.42 40.76
N VAL A 820 7.67 -51.78 41.94
CA VAL A 820 8.89 -51.36 42.65
C VAL A 820 8.81 -51.75 44.12
N THR A 821 9.96 -51.89 44.76
CA THR A 821 10.03 -52.07 46.22
C THR A 821 9.83 -50.72 46.91
N ASP A 822 8.69 -50.53 47.56
CA ASP A 822 8.26 -49.28 48.22
C ASP A 822 8.60 -49.22 49.73
N THR A 823 9.31 -50.23 50.25
CA THR A 823 9.73 -50.36 51.65
C THR A 823 11.19 -49.95 51.86
N VAL A 824 11.62 -49.88 53.13
CA VAL A 824 13.03 -49.63 53.53
C VAL A 824 13.99 -50.67 52.91
N ASP A 825 13.48 -51.83 52.50
CA ASP A 825 14.25 -52.91 51.88
C ASP A 825 14.89 -52.47 50.54
N ALA A 826 14.38 -51.42 49.89
CA ALA A 826 15.00 -50.81 48.72
C ALA A 826 16.37 -50.16 49.01
N ILE A 827 16.59 -49.70 50.26
CA ILE A 827 17.87 -49.13 50.72
C ILE A 827 18.72 -50.18 51.42
N TYR A 828 18.10 -51.02 52.26
CA TYR A 828 18.78 -52.01 53.09
C TYR A 828 18.22 -53.41 52.84
N PRO A 829 18.57 -54.06 51.71
CA PRO A 829 18.08 -55.39 51.39
C PRO A 829 18.61 -56.42 52.42
N PRO A 830 17.76 -57.30 52.98
CA PRO A 830 18.19 -58.33 53.92
C PRO A 830 19.04 -59.42 53.23
N ASP A 831 19.88 -60.14 54.01
CA ASP A 831 20.87 -61.11 53.51
C ASP A 831 20.31 -62.25 52.63
N SER A 832 18.99 -62.50 52.65
CA SER A 832 18.29 -63.49 51.83
C SER A 832 17.16 -62.88 50.99
N TRP A 833 17.36 -61.68 50.45
CA TRP A 833 16.36 -60.97 49.66
C TRP A 833 16.14 -61.60 48.27
N LEU A 834 14.88 -61.78 47.90
CA LEU A 834 14.44 -62.12 46.55
C LEU A 834 13.49 -61.02 46.09
N PRO A 835 13.79 -60.32 44.98
CA PRO A 835 12.93 -59.25 44.51
C PRO A 835 11.56 -59.80 44.12
N GLN A 836 10.50 -59.26 44.73
CA GLN A 836 9.11 -59.56 44.36
C GLN A 836 8.59 -58.59 43.30
N ALA A 837 9.02 -57.33 43.38
CA ALA A 837 8.70 -56.29 42.42
C ALA A 837 9.28 -56.59 41.03
N ILE A 838 8.51 -56.34 39.98
CA ILE A 838 8.87 -56.76 38.62
C ILE A 838 10.10 -56.01 38.07
N MET A 839 10.30 -54.75 38.44
CA MET A 839 11.44 -53.96 37.98
C MET A 839 12.76 -54.49 38.57
N ASP A 840 12.77 -54.83 39.86
CA ASP A 840 13.96 -55.37 40.53
C ASP A 840 14.32 -56.76 39.97
N ARG A 841 13.32 -57.61 39.68
CA ARG A 841 13.52 -58.91 39.01
C ARG A 841 14.14 -58.75 37.62
N LEU A 842 13.69 -57.77 36.85
CA LEU A 842 14.25 -57.45 35.53
C LEU A 842 15.68 -56.92 35.66
N GLY A 843 15.96 -56.07 36.65
CA GLY A 843 17.30 -55.56 36.95
C GLY A 843 18.30 -56.68 37.27
N ASP A 844 17.91 -57.63 38.13
CA ASP A 844 18.75 -58.79 38.49
C ASP A 844 19.02 -59.69 37.29
N MET A 845 18.00 -59.96 36.47
CA MET A 845 18.13 -60.81 35.28
C MET A 845 19.05 -60.21 34.22
N LEU A 846 18.95 -58.90 33.99
CA LEU A 846 19.78 -58.18 33.02
C LEU A 846 21.22 -58.00 33.53
N SER A 847 21.40 -57.90 34.85
CA SER A 847 22.71 -57.76 35.50
C SER A 847 23.48 -59.08 35.60
N ASP A 848 22.83 -60.24 35.50
CA ASP A 848 23.50 -61.55 35.62
C ASP A 848 24.35 -61.85 34.36
N PRO A 849 25.70 -61.89 34.45
CA PRO A 849 26.60 -62.02 33.31
C PRO A 849 26.51 -63.38 32.58
N ARG A 850 25.62 -64.28 33.02
CA ARG A 850 25.36 -65.58 32.37
C ARG A 850 24.35 -65.49 31.21
N SER A 851 23.59 -64.40 31.08
CA SER A 851 22.67 -64.19 29.95
C SER A 851 23.41 -63.78 28.66
N SER A 852 24.66 -63.31 28.75
CA SER A 852 25.48 -62.87 27.62
C SER A 852 26.47 -63.93 27.08
N SER A 853 26.55 -65.13 27.69
CA SER A 853 27.46 -66.19 27.24
C SER A 853 26.84 -67.10 26.17
N SER A 854 26.64 -66.56 24.97
CA SER A 854 26.70 -67.36 23.73
C SER A 854 27.21 -66.54 22.55
N ALA A 855 28.36 -65.87 22.72
CA ALA A 855 29.25 -65.51 21.61
C ALA A 855 30.67 -65.20 22.10
N ASN A 856 31.55 -66.20 21.92
CA ASN A 856 33.00 -66.12 21.81
C ASN A 856 33.88 -65.68 23.01
N SER A 857 34.69 -66.65 23.39
CA SER A 857 35.81 -66.65 24.31
C SER A 857 36.94 -65.66 24.01
N SER A 858 37.56 -65.19 25.12
CA SER A 858 39.01 -65.12 25.42
C SER A 858 39.53 -63.72 25.74
N GLY A 859 40.02 -63.54 26.98
CA GLY A 859 40.74 -62.34 27.39
C GLY A 859 40.77 -62.12 28.90
N GLN A 860 41.74 -62.79 29.55
CA GLN A 860 42.34 -62.55 30.87
C GLN A 860 41.77 -61.47 31.82
N ALA A 861 41.57 -61.93 33.06
CA ALA A 861 41.46 -61.14 34.28
C ALA A 861 42.63 -60.16 34.49
N ASN A 862 42.33 -59.00 35.05
CA ASN A 862 43.18 -58.38 36.07
C ASN A 862 42.32 -57.54 37.02
N ALA A 863 42.31 -57.94 38.29
CA ALA A 863 41.85 -57.13 39.41
C ALA A 863 42.96 -56.14 39.78
N SER A 864 42.62 -54.87 40.02
CA SER A 864 43.10 -54.10 41.18
C SER A 864 42.66 -52.62 41.12
N ASN A 865 42.16 -52.17 42.28
CA ASN A 865 42.34 -50.87 42.90
C ASN A 865 41.80 -49.59 42.25
N GLY A 866 41.04 -48.85 43.07
CA GLY A 866 41.12 -47.39 43.12
C GLY A 866 39.79 -46.68 43.00
N ILE A 867 39.07 -46.56 44.12
CA ILE A 867 38.00 -45.57 44.27
C ILE A 867 38.68 -44.20 44.37
N GLU A 868 38.69 -43.44 43.28
CA GLU A 868 38.85 -41.98 43.26
C GLU A 868 37.51 -41.41 42.79
N SER A 869 36.62 -40.99 43.69
CA SER A 869 36.52 -39.58 44.15
C SER A 869 36.70 -38.56 43.02
N GLY A 870 35.75 -38.53 42.08
CA GLY A 870 35.52 -37.41 41.18
C GLY A 870 34.52 -36.41 41.79
N SER A 871 34.99 -35.63 42.76
CA SER A 871 34.29 -34.47 43.30
C SER A 871 34.44 -33.26 42.36
N THR A 872 33.33 -32.71 41.88
CA THR A 872 33.21 -31.31 41.40
C THR A 872 31.74 -30.89 41.44
N PRO A 873 31.42 -29.64 41.80
CA PRO A 873 31.43 -29.12 43.16
C PRO A 873 30.00 -28.91 43.68
N LEU A 874 29.90 -28.89 45.00
CA LEU A 874 28.76 -28.38 45.76
C LEU A 874 28.40 -26.96 45.29
N GLU A 875 27.25 -26.82 44.63
CA GLU A 875 26.44 -25.62 44.76
C GLU A 875 25.53 -25.83 45.98
N GLU A 876 26.01 -25.38 47.13
CA GLU A 876 25.17 -25.09 48.28
C GLU A 876 24.15 -24.01 47.88
N GLY A 877 22.91 -24.45 47.68
CA GLY A 877 21.76 -23.60 47.41
C GLY A 877 20.48 -24.36 47.72
N GLU A 878 20.01 -24.20 48.95
CA GLU A 878 18.77 -24.75 49.49
C GLU A 878 17.58 -24.60 48.52
N SER A 879 17.18 -25.69 47.87
CA SER A 879 15.78 -25.91 47.51
C SER A 879 15.54 -27.42 47.46
N SER A 880 14.64 -27.92 48.33
CA SER A 880 14.17 -29.31 48.35
C SER A 880 13.85 -29.76 46.92
N ALA A 881 14.65 -30.68 46.37
CA ALA A 881 14.58 -31.10 44.98
C ALA A 881 13.22 -31.75 44.73
N ALA A 882 12.41 -31.19 43.83
CA ALA A 882 11.11 -31.79 43.49
C ALA A 882 11.30 -33.07 42.66
N ARG A 883 10.34 -34.01 42.77
CA ARG A 883 10.37 -35.29 42.05
C ARG A 883 10.27 -35.06 40.54
N ARG A 884 11.06 -35.80 39.77
CA ARG A 884 11.16 -35.69 38.30
C ARG A 884 11.43 -37.06 37.67
N PRO A 885 10.97 -37.30 36.42
CA PRO A 885 11.22 -38.56 35.72
C PRO A 885 12.72 -38.82 35.50
N ILE A 886 13.11 -40.09 35.61
CA ILE A 886 14.48 -40.59 35.43
C ILE A 886 14.77 -40.75 33.93
N LEU A 887 13.83 -41.34 33.18
CA LEU A 887 14.00 -41.71 31.78
C LEU A 887 13.87 -40.51 30.85
N LYS A 888 15.01 -40.02 30.36
CA LYS A 888 15.09 -38.86 29.47
C LYS A 888 15.37 -39.17 28.00
N ALA A 889 15.77 -40.41 27.67
CA ALA A 889 16.09 -40.79 26.29
C ALA A 889 14.82 -40.79 25.40
N ARG A 890 14.98 -40.58 24.09
CA ARG A 890 13.87 -40.57 23.12
C ARG A 890 13.48 -41.98 22.68
N ARG A 891 14.50 -42.75 22.33
CA ARG A 891 14.47 -44.16 21.96
C ARG A 891 15.67 -44.82 22.60
N VAL A 892 15.56 -46.11 22.81
CA VAL A 892 16.67 -46.97 23.20
C VAL A 892 17.00 -47.90 22.05
N GLY A 893 18.29 -48.08 21.76
CA GLY A 893 18.77 -49.00 20.73
C GLY A 893 18.88 -50.42 21.26
N SER A 894 19.23 -50.56 22.53
CA SER A 894 19.33 -51.83 23.23
C SER A 894 18.61 -51.80 24.58
N ILE A 895 18.17 -52.97 25.04
CA ILE A 895 17.55 -53.15 26.36
C ILE A 895 18.51 -52.77 27.51
N HIS A 896 19.82 -52.92 27.30
CA HIS A 896 20.86 -52.60 28.28
C HIS A 896 20.92 -51.11 28.66
N GLU A 897 20.39 -50.22 27.81
CA GLU A 897 20.25 -48.80 28.16
C GLU A 897 19.23 -48.57 29.29
N LEU A 898 18.42 -49.58 29.65
CA LEU A 898 17.48 -49.56 30.77
C LEU A 898 18.00 -50.27 32.02
N ASP A 899 19.19 -50.86 32.00
CA ASP A 899 19.76 -51.59 33.15
C ASP A 899 19.87 -50.69 34.38
N GLU A 900 20.37 -49.46 34.20
CA GLU A 900 20.46 -48.46 35.27
C GLU A 900 19.08 -48.09 35.80
N PHE A 901 18.06 -48.01 34.94
CA PHE A 901 16.69 -47.73 35.37
C PHE A 901 16.13 -48.89 36.21
N PHE A 902 16.20 -50.13 35.71
CA PHE A 902 15.67 -51.29 36.44
C PHE A 902 16.37 -51.52 37.78
N GLY A 903 17.69 -51.31 37.84
CA GLY A 903 18.47 -51.48 39.08
C GLY A 903 18.33 -50.36 40.10
N SER A 904 17.93 -49.14 39.69
CA SER A 904 17.88 -47.97 40.58
C SER A 904 16.48 -47.39 40.81
N VAL A 905 15.46 -47.80 40.05
CA VAL A 905 14.12 -47.18 40.12
C VAL A 905 13.47 -47.36 41.50
N SER A 906 13.58 -48.53 42.13
CA SER A 906 13.01 -48.77 43.47
C SER A 906 13.67 -47.89 44.54
N LEU A 907 15.01 -47.81 44.53
CA LEU A 907 15.77 -46.93 45.43
C LEU A 907 15.41 -45.45 45.19
N THR A 908 15.42 -45.03 43.92
CA THR A 908 15.16 -43.62 43.55
C THR A 908 13.72 -43.22 43.87
N ALA A 909 12.74 -44.10 43.63
CA ALA A 909 11.35 -43.85 43.97
C ALA A 909 11.19 -43.66 45.48
N TYR A 910 11.73 -44.59 46.29
CA TYR A 910 11.69 -44.52 47.75
C TYR A 910 12.35 -43.25 48.30
N GLU A 911 13.58 -42.95 47.87
CA GLU A 911 14.31 -41.74 48.28
C GLU A 911 13.59 -40.46 47.87
N SER A 912 13.04 -40.43 46.64
CA SER A 912 12.38 -39.24 46.12
C SER A 912 11.11 -38.89 46.90
N VAL A 913 10.36 -39.89 47.38
CA VAL A 913 9.17 -39.70 48.22
C VAL A 913 9.57 -39.16 49.60
N TYR A 914 10.68 -39.65 50.18
CA TYR A 914 11.17 -39.21 51.48
C TYR A 914 11.80 -37.81 51.46
N MET A 915 12.64 -37.52 50.46
CA MET A 915 13.42 -36.27 50.34
C MET A 915 12.62 -35.09 49.77
N SER A 916 11.69 -35.37 48.87
CA SER A 916 10.95 -34.34 48.10
C SER A 916 9.52 -34.12 48.62
N GLY A 917 9.03 -35.02 49.48
CA GLY A 917 7.64 -35.04 49.94
C GLY A 917 6.65 -35.15 48.77
N THR A 918 5.62 -34.32 48.78
CA THR A 918 4.58 -34.26 47.72
C THR A 918 4.94 -33.35 46.55
N ARG A 919 6.13 -32.74 46.51
CA ARG A 919 6.50 -31.74 45.50
C ARG A 919 6.93 -32.42 44.21
N VAL A 920 6.17 -32.18 43.13
CA VAL A 920 6.47 -32.67 41.77
C VAL A 920 6.93 -31.51 40.89
N ASP A 921 8.01 -31.70 40.13
CA ASP A 921 8.43 -30.76 39.09
C ASP A 921 7.56 -30.91 37.84
N HIS A 922 6.36 -30.31 37.88
CA HIS A 922 5.42 -30.32 36.76
C HIS A 922 6.02 -29.72 35.48
N ALA A 923 6.96 -28.77 35.60
CA ALA A 923 7.61 -28.15 34.44
C ALA A 923 8.59 -29.13 33.76
N ALA A 924 9.30 -29.96 34.52
CA ALA A 924 10.13 -31.04 33.96
C ALA A 924 9.28 -32.13 33.29
N VAL A 925 8.18 -32.52 33.92
CA VAL A 925 7.23 -33.48 33.35
C VAL A 925 6.68 -32.95 32.01
N GLU A 926 6.20 -31.71 31.98
CA GLU A 926 5.63 -31.11 30.78
C GLU A 926 6.66 -30.96 29.65
N ARG A 927 7.90 -30.57 29.97
CA ARG A 927 9.02 -30.55 29.00
C ARG A 927 9.31 -31.95 28.43
N SER A 928 9.28 -32.99 29.27
CA SER A 928 9.48 -34.36 28.79
C SER A 928 8.37 -34.81 27.85
N LEU A 929 7.11 -34.54 28.18
CA LEU A 929 5.96 -34.91 27.34
C LEU A 929 5.99 -34.18 25.98
N ARG A 930 6.29 -32.88 25.97
CA ARG A 930 6.42 -32.10 24.73
C ARG A 930 7.53 -32.65 23.83
N ARG A 931 8.67 -33.02 24.43
CA ARG A 931 9.77 -33.66 23.70
C ARG A 931 9.35 -35.00 23.09
N ASP A 932 8.67 -35.84 23.87
CA ASP A 932 8.23 -37.17 23.41
C ASP A 932 7.18 -37.08 22.27
N VAL A 933 6.40 -36.00 22.19
CA VAL A 933 5.42 -35.78 21.11
C VAL A 933 6.07 -35.25 19.82
N PHE A 934 7.01 -34.30 19.92
CA PHE A 934 7.56 -33.56 18.76
C PHE A 934 8.84 -34.12 18.15
N GLU A 935 9.62 -34.92 18.87
CA GLU A 935 10.79 -35.55 18.25
C GLU A 935 10.38 -36.85 17.55
N GLY A 936 9.84 -36.72 16.33
CA GLY A 936 9.73 -37.71 15.21
C GLY A 936 9.33 -39.16 15.50
N ALA A 937 8.87 -39.88 14.49
CA ALA A 937 9.05 -41.34 14.45
C ALA A 937 10.44 -41.71 13.90
#